data_AF-A0A0C1NIE4-F1
#
_entry.id   AF-A0A0C1NIE4-F1
#
_cell.length_a   1.000
_cell.length_b   1.000
_cell.length_c   1.000
_cell.angle_alpha   90.00
_cell.angle_beta   90.00
_cell.angle_gamma   90.00
#
_symmetry.space_group_name_H-M   'P 1'
#
loop_
_entity.id
_entity.type
_entity.pdbx_description
1 polymer ?
#
loop_
_entity_poly.entity_id
_entity_poly.type
_entity_poly.pdbx_seq_one_letter_code
_entity_poly.pdbx_strand_id
1 'polypeptide(L)'
;MNFNHIYYGVFVGSTLLGVTGLVQWWNSEGLTKSLALTVGVAGTTSALVCAGLGIAYGEKHASLEKQTADKISDIERSKSREATDLKVAIDNLKSSIKVLETQDGKYAEQIASLKAQLNEKSEQFLRIVAEKDLKISELQGIVNDRDKRVEEFLEDSRTYTRNFFSLRYAQLASIEKDLKKLEDSPAIQQRLKDLRELKDEMYEATEEIKNLDIKDFKTVLDFIFEFDNKFLGMKVKWRNSLLKSSQLENKELKQSLDNSIPKPVAIERFAEGIEEVDARITQKYENLLLNNNSIHAQLLDLLEQRNLVINDLTNEVENLLHENKELQKPLLAIGTSDYALAANRIANYYHQNYGYKLDVISWQENETGYSILFATRRNPGLTESELLPHNTLEQLAAFTNALQGTLPKFTFNYQHSTVTLEVTLRKPVSKEITVEDIFRECGILRAELFGQTIRKYHIEKTGKPTLRVMSATGGGKGIAVKNLLNYYLQNLDGYEIWLSDPQHGSEEDYWDCEKAAINPNQASTLFNKFAQLLRSRDAKTSSDPNIPVLAIFDEFDKKHDLDDKKTASEIWTTIRHHSMRLVLIGQSGEVGKNRWTWDEMNNCCLLFISNAIDTFIKHADKDLGMNSETLEKFTKNYNKAFKWIAKANVDISPENQYRLAALYCNGQALLLE
;
A
#
# COMPACT_ATOMS: atom_id res chain seq x y z
N MET A 1 7.22 20.94 -25.73
CA MET A 1 8.14 21.98 -25.20
C MET A 1 7.38 22.80 -24.17
N ASN A 2 7.94 23.06 -22.99
CA ASN A 2 7.25 23.85 -21.97
C ASN A 2 7.17 25.31 -22.39
N PHE A 3 5.98 25.92 -22.30
CA PHE A 3 5.70 27.33 -22.59
C PHE A 3 6.77 28.28 -22.04
N ASN A 4 7.20 28.05 -20.79
CA ASN A 4 8.23 28.84 -20.12
C ASN A 4 9.57 28.86 -20.88
N HIS A 5 9.99 27.75 -21.48
CA HIS A 5 11.28 27.70 -22.19
C HIS A 5 11.28 28.50 -23.49
N ILE A 6 10.17 28.45 -24.24
CA ILE A 6 10.01 29.23 -25.47
C ILE A 6 9.85 30.71 -25.14
N TYR A 7 9.01 31.03 -24.15
CA TYR A 7 8.75 32.38 -23.66
C TYR A 7 10.03 33.11 -23.19
N TYR A 8 10.78 32.50 -22.27
CA TYR A 8 11.98 33.13 -21.73
C TYR A 8 13.11 33.20 -22.76
N GLY A 9 13.26 32.19 -23.64
CA GLY A 9 14.26 32.22 -24.71
C GLY A 9 14.03 33.38 -25.68
N VAL A 10 12.77 33.60 -26.08
CA VAL A 10 12.38 34.69 -27.00
C VAL A 10 12.50 36.06 -26.33
N PHE A 11 12.05 36.19 -25.08
CA PHE A 11 12.13 37.45 -24.33
C PHE A 11 13.59 37.88 -24.12
N VAL A 12 14.46 36.95 -23.72
CA VAL A 12 15.88 37.22 -23.48
C VAL A 12 16.60 37.54 -24.78
N GLY A 13 16.35 36.80 -25.85
CA GLY A 13 16.95 37.07 -27.17
C GLY A 13 16.55 38.44 -27.74
N SER A 14 15.27 38.80 -27.64
CA SER A 14 14.75 40.08 -28.13
C SER A 14 15.27 41.27 -27.33
N THR A 15 15.37 41.13 -26.00
CA THR A 15 15.92 42.15 -25.11
C THR A 15 17.41 42.36 -25.37
N LEU A 16 18.18 41.29 -25.55
CA LEU A 16 19.61 41.35 -25.86
C LEU A 16 19.86 42.03 -27.22
N LEU A 17 19.09 41.69 -28.25
CA LEU A 17 19.16 42.36 -29.55
C LEU A 17 18.76 43.84 -29.46
N GLY A 18 17.74 44.16 -28.67
CA GLY A 18 17.32 45.53 -28.42
C GLY A 18 18.40 46.39 -27.76
N VAL A 19 19.04 45.87 -26.71
CA VAL A 19 20.10 46.58 -25.99
C VAL A 19 21.37 46.71 -26.85
N THR A 20 21.78 45.63 -27.51
CA THR A 20 22.98 45.63 -28.36
C THR A 20 22.83 46.55 -29.56
N GLY A 21 21.68 46.57 -30.23
CA GLY A 21 21.41 47.50 -31.33
C GLY A 21 21.45 48.97 -30.88
N LEU A 22 20.85 49.33 -29.75
CA LEU A 22 20.88 50.70 -29.23
C LEU A 22 22.31 51.14 -28.83
N VAL A 23 23.10 50.23 -28.26
CA VAL A 23 24.51 50.49 -27.92
C VAL A 23 25.37 50.66 -29.18
N GLN A 24 25.14 49.85 -30.20
CA GLN A 24 25.88 49.95 -31.46
C GLN A 24 25.50 51.22 -32.24
N TRP A 25 24.26 51.71 -32.13
CA TRP A 25 23.83 52.99 -32.69
C TRP A 25 24.62 54.16 -32.12
N TRP A 26 24.85 54.14 -30.81
CA TRP A 26 25.57 55.19 -30.13
C TRP A 26 27.00 55.36 -30.68
N ASN A 27 27.62 54.25 -31.03
CA ASN A 27 29.05 54.16 -31.38
C ASN A 27 29.35 54.13 -32.89
N SER A 28 28.35 54.27 -33.75
CA SER A 28 28.54 54.21 -35.20
C SER A 28 28.07 55.49 -35.90
N GLU A 29 28.58 55.73 -37.11
CA GLU A 29 28.24 56.90 -37.93
C GLU A 29 27.70 56.50 -39.30
N GLY A 30 26.83 57.34 -39.87
CA GLY A 30 26.24 57.10 -41.19
C GLY A 30 25.23 55.94 -41.20
N LEU A 31 25.36 55.03 -42.16
CA LEU A 31 24.37 53.99 -42.46
C LEU A 31 24.31 52.89 -41.38
N THR A 32 25.44 52.59 -40.75
CA THR A 32 25.56 51.60 -39.65
C THR A 32 24.86 52.08 -38.38
N LYS A 33 24.89 53.40 -38.12
CA LYS A 33 24.11 54.04 -37.06
C LYS A 33 22.63 53.71 -37.22
N SER A 34 22.03 54.06 -38.35
CA SER A 34 20.59 53.87 -38.56
C SER A 34 20.13 52.41 -38.49
N LEU A 35 20.96 51.46 -38.92
CA LEU A 35 20.67 50.01 -38.82
C LEU A 35 20.68 49.54 -37.36
N ALA A 36 21.65 49.98 -36.58
CA ALA A 36 21.77 49.61 -35.18
C ALA A 36 20.59 50.12 -34.33
N LEU A 37 20.12 51.36 -34.56
CA LEU A 37 18.95 51.92 -33.84
C LEU A 37 17.70 51.05 -34.03
N THR A 38 17.57 50.48 -35.23
CA THR A 38 16.40 49.71 -35.64
C THR A 38 16.39 48.33 -35.05
N VAL A 39 17.52 47.62 -35.09
CA VAL A 39 17.67 46.37 -34.34
C VAL A 39 17.38 46.62 -32.85
N GLY A 40 17.76 47.81 -32.36
CA GLY A 40 17.47 48.26 -31.01
C GLY A 40 15.98 48.45 -30.66
N VAL A 41 15.25 49.19 -31.49
CA VAL A 41 13.82 49.49 -31.29
C VAL A 41 12.94 48.26 -31.59
N ALA A 42 13.30 47.45 -32.58
CA ALA A 42 12.58 46.21 -32.89
C ALA A 42 12.73 45.18 -31.77
N GLY A 43 13.95 44.96 -31.25
CA GLY A 43 14.18 44.04 -30.14
C GLY A 43 13.44 44.43 -28.85
N THR A 44 13.40 45.72 -28.54
CA THR A 44 12.71 46.25 -27.34
C THR A 44 11.18 46.18 -27.44
N THR A 45 10.61 46.43 -28.62
CA THR A 45 9.15 46.34 -28.84
C THR A 45 8.66 44.89 -28.74
N SER A 46 9.40 43.94 -29.32
CA SER A 46 9.09 42.51 -29.24
C SER A 46 9.16 41.97 -27.81
N ALA A 47 10.14 42.43 -27.00
CA ALA A 47 10.26 42.04 -25.60
C ALA A 47 9.05 42.52 -24.75
N LEU A 48 8.53 43.72 -25.01
CA LEU A 48 7.38 44.28 -24.30
C LEU A 48 6.07 43.53 -24.61
N VAL A 49 5.87 43.13 -25.87
CA VAL A 49 4.70 42.33 -26.27
C VAL A 49 4.75 40.94 -25.63
N CYS A 50 5.92 40.30 -25.59
CA CYS A 50 6.10 39.03 -24.88
C CYS A 50 5.79 39.19 -23.38
N ALA A 51 6.36 40.19 -22.71
CA ALA A 51 6.14 40.41 -21.28
C ALA A 51 4.66 40.61 -20.91
N GLY A 52 3.91 41.39 -21.69
CA GLY A 52 2.48 41.62 -21.45
C GLY A 52 1.62 40.35 -21.58
N LEU A 53 1.95 39.48 -22.53
CA LEU A 53 1.23 38.22 -22.75
C LEU A 53 1.60 37.15 -21.70
N GLY A 54 2.85 37.10 -21.26
CA GLY A 54 3.29 36.16 -20.22
C GLY A 54 2.60 36.37 -18.87
N ILE A 55 2.39 37.63 -18.48
CA ILE A 55 1.73 38.00 -17.23
C ILE A 55 0.23 37.65 -17.26
N ALA A 56 -0.46 37.94 -18.37
CA ALA A 56 -1.90 37.68 -18.51
C ALA A 56 -2.26 36.18 -18.50
N TYR A 57 -1.41 35.31 -19.08
CA TYR A 57 -1.66 33.87 -19.11
C TYR A 57 -1.24 33.15 -17.81
N GLY A 58 -0.26 33.66 -17.07
CA GLY A 58 0.16 33.10 -15.78
C GLY A 58 -0.90 33.17 -14.69
N GLU A 59 -1.57 34.32 -14.54
CA GLU A 59 -2.54 34.55 -13.45
C GLU A 59 -3.88 33.82 -13.66
N LYS A 60 -4.38 33.76 -14.90
CA LYS A 60 -5.67 33.14 -15.21
C LYS A 60 -5.64 31.61 -15.02
N HIS A 61 -4.53 30.95 -15.32
CA HIS A 61 -4.40 29.50 -15.23
C HIS A 61 -4.14 28.99 -13.80
N ALA A 62 -3.33 29.69 -13.01
CA ALA A 62 -3.11 29.35 -11.60
C ALA A 62 -4.43 29.35 -10.81
N SER A 63 -5.35 30.25 -11.14
CA SER A 63 -6.68 30.31 -10.52
C SER A 63 -7.57 29.11 -10.88
N LEU A 64 -7.48 28.61 -12.12
CA LEU A 64 -8.31 27.53 -12.64
C LEU A 64 -7.82 26.15 -12.21
N GLU A 65 -6.50 25.94 -12.14
CA GLU A 65 -5.87 24.75 -11.57
C GLU A 65 -6.22 24.60 -10.10
N LYS A 66 -6.11 25.69 -9.33
CA LYS A 66 -6.50 25.72 -7.92
C LYS A 66 -7.98 25.37 -7.73
N GLN A 67 -8.88 25.99 -8.50
CA GLN A 67 -10.31 25.73 -8.41
C GLN A 67 -10.69 24.27 -8.80
N THR A 68 -9.93 23.65 -9.70
CA THR A 68 -10.18 22.26 -10.13
C THR A 68 -9.59 21.25 -9.15
N ALA A 69 -8.42 21.52 -8.57
CA ALA A 69 -7.82 20.73 -7.50
C ALA A 69 -8.68 20.74 -6.23
N ASP A 70 -9.23 21.90 -5.85
CA ASP A 70 -10.14 22.02 -4.71
C ASP A 70 -11.41 21.17 -4.91
N LYS A 71 -11.98 21.15 -6.12
CA LYS A 71 -13.15 20.31 -6.45
C LYS A 71 -12.85 18.81 -6.40
N ILE A 72 -11.66 18.39 -6.83
CA ILE A 72 -11.24 16.98 -6.74
C ILE A 72 -11.10 16.58 -5.27
N SER A 73 -10.48 17.43 -4.45
CA SER A 73 -10.32 17.19 -3.01
C SER A 73 -11.67 17.08 -2.28
N ASP A 74 -12.64 17.93 -2.61
CA ASP A 74 -13.98 17.86 -2.03
C ASP A 74 -14.73 16.56 -2.39
N ILE A 75 -14.59 16.09 -3.63
CA ILE A 75 -15.18 14.83 -4.09
C ILE A 75 -14.55 13.62 -3.38
N GLU A 76 -13.21 13.61 -3.23
CA GLU A 76 -12.50 12.55 -2.50
C GLU A 76 -12.89 12.50 -1.01
N ARG A 77 -13.09 13.67 -0.40
CA ARG A 77 -13.52 13.77 0.99
C ARG A 77 -14.96 13.27 1.19
N SER A 78 -15.87 13.59 0.27
CA SER A 78 -17.25 13.05 0.27
C SER A 78 -17.26 11.54 0.08
N LYS A 79 -16.51 11.03 -0.91
CA LYS A 79 -16.35 9.59 -1.18
C LYS A 79 -15.88 8.85 0.07
N SER A 80 -14.85 9.37 0.74
CA SER A 80 -14.27 8.73 1.93
C SER A 80 -15.25 8.66 3.10
N ARG A 81 -16.07 9.71 3.30
CA ARG A 81 -17.10 9.74 4.35
C ARG A 81 -18.22 8.73 4.07
N GLU A 82 -18.84 8.81 2.91
CA GLU A 82 -19.96 7.94 2.52
C GLU A 82 -19.54 6.46 2.45
N ALA A 83 -18.33 6.17 1.96
CA ALA A 83 -17.77 4.82 1.93
C ALA A 83 -17.51 4.26 3.34
N THR A 84 -17.07 5.11 4.27
CA THR A 84 -16.83 4.69 5.67
C THR A 84 -18.14 4.39 6.38
N ASP A 85 -19.15 5.23 6.21
CA ASP A 85 -20.47 5.04 6.83
C ASP A 85 -21.16 3.75 6.33
N LEU A 86 -21.09 3.48 5.03
CA LEU A 86 -21.62 2.24 4.46
C LEU A 86 -20.84 1.01 4.91
N LYS A 87 -19.51 1.11 5.06
CA LYS A 87 -18.68 0.02 5.57
C LYS A 87 -19.05 -0.34 7.01
N VAL A 88 -19.24 0.66 7.87
CA VAL A 88 -19.70 0.45 9.25
C VAL A 88 -21.07 -0.21 9.28
N ALA A 89 -22.01 0.20 8.42
CA ALA A 89 -23.32 -0.43 8.31
C ALA A 89 -23.24 -1.90 7.85
N ILE A 90 -22.38 -2.20 6.87
CA ILE A 90 -22.10 -3.56 6.38
C ILE A 90 -21.54 -4.44 7.50
N ASP A 91 -20.58 -3.93 8.28
CA ASP A 91 -19.96 -4.68 9.37
C ASP A 91 -20.94 -4.95 10.52
N ASN A 92 -21.81 -3.99 10.83
CA ASN A 92 -22.89 -4.17 11.79
C ASN A 92 -23.92 -5.22 11.35
N LEU A 93 -24.28 -5.24 10.06
CA LEU A 93 -25.19 -6.26 9.49
C LEU A 93 -24.55 -7.65 9.51
N LYS A 94 -23.27 -7.77 9.14
CA LYS A 94 -22.53 -9.05 9.23
C LYS A 94 -22.46 -9.58 10.65
N SER A 95 -22.18 -8.71 11.62
CA SER A 95 -22.18 -9.06 13.04
C SER A 95 -23.55 -9.58 13.49
N SER A 96 -24.62 -8.88 13.10
CA SER A 96 -26.00 -9.24 13.45
C SER A 96 -26.43 -10.58 12.84
N ILE A 97 -26.06 -10.85 11.58
CA ILE A 97 -26.27 -12.15 10.93
C ILE A 97 -25.55 -13.27 11.68
N LYS A 98 -24.28 -13.05 12.07
CA LYS A 98 -23.47 -14.04 12.79
C LYS A 98 -24.08 -14.40 14.15
N VAL A 99 -24.59 -13.40 14.88
CA VAL A 99 -25.28 -13.64 16.17
C VAL A 99 -26.54 -14.47 15.97
N LEU A 100 -27.35 -14.16 14.94
CA LEU A 100 -28.58 -14.90 14.67
C LEU A 100 -28.33 -16.32 14.13
N GLU A 101 -27.26 -16.52 13.35
CA GLU A 101 -26.83 -17.85 12.87
C GLU A 101 -26.41 -18.77 14.02
N THR A 102 -25.94 -18.23 15.15
CA THR A 102 -25.61 -19.02 16.35
C THR A 102 -26.80 -19.46 17.21
N GLN A 103 -28.03 -18.99 16.90
CA GLN A 103 -29.23 -19.25 17.70
C GLN A 103 -30.19 -20.29 17.10
N ASP A 104 -29.66 -21.44 16.66
CA ASP A 104 -30.36 -22.69 16.34
C ASP A 104 -31.72 -22.56 15.59
N GLY A 105 -31.64 -22.10 14.34
CA GLY A 105 -32.69 -22.28 13.33
C GLY A 105 -34.00 -21.48 13.49
N LYS A 106 -34.22 -20.80 14.63
CA LYS A 106 -35.47 -20.05 14.90
C LYS A 106 -35.63 -18.75 14.08
N TYR A 107 -34.56 -18.26 13.45
CA TYR A 107 -34.52 -16.95 12.79
C TYR A 107 -34.14 -17.01 11.30
N ALA A 108 -34.38 -18.14 10.63
CA ALA A 108 -34.00 -18.33 9.22
C ALA A 108 -34.55 -17.24 8.29
N GLU A 109 -35.80 -16.81 8.47
CA GLU A 109 -36.40 -15.71 7.68
C GLU A 109 -35.76 -14.35 7.97
N GLN A 110 -35.41 -14.06 9.23
CA GLN A 110 -34.70 -12.83 9.60
C GLN A 110 -33.27 -12.80 9.06
N ILE A 111 -32.57 -13.93 9.08
CA ILE A 111 -31.25 -14.08 8.47
C ILE A 111 -31.33 -13.86 6.95
N ALA A 112 -32.36 -14.40 6.28
CA ALA A 112 -32.56 -14.18 4.86
C ALA A 112 -32.84 -12.69 4.53
N SER A 113 -33.67 -12.02 5.33
CA SER A 113 -33.94 -10.58 5.20
C SER A 113 -32.69 -9.72 5.42
N LEU A 114 -31.88 -10.02 6.45
CA LEU A 114 -30.64 -9.31 6.73
C LEU A 114 -29.58 -9.55 5.65
N LYS A 115 -29.51 -10.76 5.08
CA LYS A 115 -28.62 -11.06 3.93
C LYS A 115 -29.04 -10.28 2.68
N ALA A 116 -30.35 -10.11 2.44
CA ALA A 116 -30.83 -9.26 1.35
C ALA A 116 -30.44 -7.78 1.55
N GLN A 117 -30.61 -7.25 2.76
CA GLN A 117 -30.19 -5.87 3.10
C GLN A 117 -28.67 -5.69 2.99
N LEU A 118 -27.88 -6.69 3.39
CA LEU A 118 -26.42 -6.68 3.26
C LEU A 118 -26.00 -6.62 1.79
N ASN A 119 -26.65 -7.40 0.93
CA ASN A 119 -26.38 -7.37 -0.52
C ASN A 119 -26.73 -6.02 -1.12
N GLU A 120 -27.90 -5.45 -0.77
CA GLU A 120 -28.32 -4.12 -1.24
C GLU A 120 -27.32 -3.02 -0.84
N LYS A 121 -26.85 -3.04 0.42
CA LYS A 121 -25.87 -2.06 0.93
C LYS A 121 -24.49 -2.24 0.30
N SER A 122 -24.08 -3.48 0.01
CA SER A 122 -22.83 -3.78 -0.68
C SER A 122 -22.87 -3.32 -2.14
N GLU A 123 -24.01 -3.45 -2.81
CA GLU A 123 -24.22 -2.95 -4.17
C GLU A 123 -24.22 -1.41 -4.22
N GLN A 124 -24.88 -0.75 -3.25
CA GLN A 124 -24.84 0.71 -3.09
C GLN A 124 -23.40 1.23 -2.89
N PHE A 125 -22.60 0.54 -2.08
CA PHE A 125 -21.19 0.88 -1.86
C PHE A 125 -20.38 0.82 -3.17
N LEU A 126 -20.49 -0.28 -3.92
CA LEU A 126 -19.77 -0.46 -5.18
C LEU A 126 -20.18 0.59 -6.22
N ARG A 127 -21.48 0.91 -6.29
CA ARG A 127 -22.01 1.93 -7.21
C ARG A 127 -21.46 3.32 -6.91
N ILE A 128 -21.46 3.75 -5.64
CA ILE A 128 -20.94 5.07 -5.24
C ILE A 128 -19.43 5.17 -5.54
N VAL A 129 -18.66 4.13 -5.22
CA VAL A 129 -17.22 4.11 -5.51
C VAL A 129 -16.97 4.25 -7.02
N ALA A 130 -17.65 3.46 -7.84
CA ALA A 130 -17.50 3.50 -9.29
C ALA A 130 -17.94 4.85 -9.90
N GLU A 131 -19.05 5.41 -9.46
CA GLU A 131 -19.57 6.71 -9.97
C GLU A 131 -18.60 7.85 -9.65
N LYS A 132 -18.06 7.90 -8.43
CA LYS A 132 -17.12 8.95 -8.03
C LYS A 132 -15.75 8.80 -8.68
N ASP A 133 -15.28 7.57 -8.88
CA ASP A 133 -14.02 7.30 -9.60
C ASP A 133 -14.11 7.68 -11.09
N LEU A 134 -15.26 7.39 -11.72
CA LEU A 134 -15.50 7.80 -13.11
C LEU A 134 -15.51 9.34 -13.22
N LYS A 135 -16.11 10.04 -12.26
CA LYS A 135 -16.13 11.52 -12.25
C LYS A 135 -14.75 12.14 -12.02
N ILE A 136 -13.92 11.52 -11.16
CA ILE A 136 -12.52 11.94 -10.97
C ILE A 136 -11.74 11.72 -12.27
N SER A 137 -11.91 10.57 -12.93
CA SER A 137 -11.28 10.26 -14.20
C SER A 137 -11.70 11.21 -15.33
N GLU A 138 -12.97 11.61 -15.40
CA GLU A 138 -13.45 12.62 -16.35
C GLU A 138 -12.81 13.99 -16.11
N LEU A 139 -12.73 14.43 -14.85
CA LEU A 139 -12.09 15.70 -14.50
C LEU A 139 -10.59 15.70 -14.76
N GLN A 140 -9.91 14.58 -14.52
CA GLN A 140 -8.50 14.38 -14.86
C GLN A 140 -8.29 14.32 -16.39
N GLY A 141 -9.22 13.70 -17.12
CA GLY A 141 -9.23 13.70 -18.59
C GLY A 141 -9.37 15.10 -19.17
N ILE A 142 -10.24 15.95 -18.61
CA ILE A 142 -10.40 17.35 -19.02
C ILE A 142 -9.11 18.18 -18.80
N VAL A 143 -8.36 17.88 -17.74
CA VAL A 143 -7.06 18.52 -17.45
C VAL A 143 -5.98 18.07 -18.44
N ASN A 144 -6.02 16.80 -18.88
CA ASN A 144 -5.03 16.23 -19.79
C ASN A 144 -5.31 16.56 -21.28
N ASP A 145 -6.57 16.66 -21.71
CA ASP A 145 -6.96 16.86 -23.12
C ASP A 145 -6.99 18.33 -23.60
N ARG A 146 -6.61 19.31 -22.76
CA ARG A 146 -6.71 20.74 -23.11
C ARG A 146 -5.42 21.54 -22.94
N ASP A 147 -4.28 20.96 -23.28
CA ASP A 147 -3.07 21.77 -23.50
C ASP A 147 -3.09 22.48 -24.88
N LYS A 148 -4.03 23.41 -25.07
CA LYS A 148 -4.11 24.30 -26.24
C LYS A 148 -3.22 25.55 -26.09
N ARG A 149 -2.37 25.59 -25.05
CA ARG A 149 -1.51 26.74 -24.69
C ARG A 149 -0.65 27.20 -25.86
N VAL A 150 -0.15 26.25 -26.65
CA VAL A 150 0.72 26.53 -27.79
C VAL A 150 -0.09 26.98 -29.00
N GLU A 151 -1.25 26.38 -29.28
CA GLU A 151 -2.10 26.74 -30.41
C GLU A 151 -2.70 28.15 -30.25
N GLU A 152 -3.21 28.47 -29.06
CA GLU A 152 -3.79 29.80 -28.76
C GLU A 152 -2.71 30.90 -28.79
N PHE A 153 -1.52 30.63 -28.21
CA PHE A 153 -0.37 31.54 -28.28
C PHE A 153 0.10 31.81 -29.72
N LEU A 154 0.12 30.77 -30.57
CA LEU A 154 0.53 30.91 -31.96
C LEU A 154 -0.50 31.69 -32.79
N GLU A 155 -1.79 31.53 -32.53
CA GLU A 155 -2.84 32.27 -33.24
C GLU A 155 -2.90 33.75 -32.85
N ASP A 156 -2.73 34.08 -31.56
CA ASP A 156 -2.60 35.46 -31.09
C ASP A 156 -1.35 36.12 -31.67
N SER A 157 -0.22 35.39 -31.72
CA SER A 157 1.03 35.86 -32.32
C SER A 157 0.89 36.13 -33.83
N ARG A 158 0.15 35.29 -34.56
CA ARG A 158 -0.19 35.51 -35.98
C ARG A 158 -0.98 36.81 -36.15
N THR A 159 -1.97 37.03 -35.30
CA THR A 159 -2.83 38.21 -35.36
C THR A 159 -2.04 39.50 -35.12
N TYR A 160 -1.18 39.53 -34.10
CA TYR A 160 -0.30 40.68 -33.84
C TYR A 160 0.68 40.94 -34.97
N THR A 161 1.28 39.89 -35.54
CA THR A 161 2.22 40.01 -36.67
C THR A 161 1.53 40.59 -37.90
N ARG A 162 0.31 40.13 -38.22
CA ARG A 162 -0.50 40.70 -39.31
C ARG A 162 -0.78 42.19 -39.11
N ASN A 163 -1.14 42.59 -37.89
CA ASN A 163 -1.40 44.00 -37.57
C ASN A 163 -0.12 44.85 -37.73
N PHE A 164 1.04 44.33 -37.36
CA PHE A 164 2.33 44.99 -37.54
C PHE A 164 2.64 45.25 -39.03
N PHE A 165 2.53 44.23 -39.89
CA PHE A 165 2.76 44.39 -41.34
C PHE A 165 1.75 45.34 -41.99
N SER A 166 0.48 45.26 -41.60
CA SER A 166 -0.57 46.18 -42.08
C SER A 166 -0.26 47.65 -41.76
N LEU A 167 0.21 47.93 -40.54
CA LEU A 167 0.60 49.28 -40.13
C LEU A 167 1.79 49.81 -40.94
N ARG A 168 2.79 48.97 -41.19
CA ARG A 168 3.97 49.33 -42.01
C ARG A 168 3.62 49.56 -43.47
N TYR A 169 2.70 48.76 -44.02
CA TYR A 169 2.18 48.94 -45.37
C TYR A 169 1.48 50.30 -45.51
N ALA A 170 0.66 50.70 -44.52
CA ALA A 170 0.01 52.01 -44.49
C ALA A 170 1.04 53.16 -44.45
N GLN A 171 2.14 52.99 -43.70
CA GLN A 171 3.24 53.96 -43.68
C GLN A 171 3.94 54.08 -45.05
N LEU A 172 4.21 52.97 -45.73
CA LEU A 172 4.76 52.99 -47.10
C LEU A 172 3.82 53.69 -48.08
N ALA A 173 2.52 53.45 -47.98
CA ALA A 173 1.53 54.14 -48.82
C ALA A 173 1.55 55.66 -48.61
N SER A 174 1.75 56.13 -47.37
CA SER A 174 1.93 57.55 -47.07
C SER A 174 3.22 58.10 -47.72
N ILE A 175 4.33 57.37 -47.60
CA ILE A 175 5.62 57.77 -48.19
C ILE A 175 5.53 57.82 -49.73
N GLU A 176 4.83 56.87 -50.36
CA GLU A 176 4.57 56.88 -51.81
C GLU A 176 3.81 58.13 -52.24
N LYS A 177 2.77 58.51 -51.47
CA LYS A 177 1.97 59.71 -51.72
C LYS A 177 2.82 60.97 -51.63
N ASP A 178 3.76 61.03 -50.70
CA ASP A 178 4.64 62.19 -50.54
C ASP A 178 5.74 62.25 -51.60
N LEU A 179 6.30 61.10 -52.01
CA LEU A 179 7.29 61.03 -53.10
C LEU A 179 6.70 61.44 -54.46
N LYS A 180 5.43 61.11 -54.73
CA LYS A 180 4.72 61.53 -55.97
C LYS A 180 4.50 63.05 -56.07
N LYS A 181 4.67 63.81 -54.98
CA LYS A 181 4.54 65.28 -54.98
C LYS A 181 5.84 65.99 -55.37
N LEU A 182 6.96 65.27 -55.46
CA LEU A 182 8.27 65.82 -55.81
C LEU A 182 8.47 65.80 -57.34
N GLU A 183 9.34 66.68 -57.87
CA GLU A 183 9.64 66.77 -59.31
C GLU A 183 10.13 65.45 -59.92
N ASP A 184 9.70 65.18 -61.16
CA ASP A 184 9.93 63.91 -61.85
C ASP A 184 11.40 63.77 -62.27
N SER A 185 12.19 63.10 -61.43
CA SER A 185 13.60 62.79 -61.71
C SER A 185 13.83 61.28 -61.78
N PRO A 186 14.84 60.79 -62.54
CA PRO A 186 15.15 59.37 -62.63
C PRO A 186 15.40 58.71 -61.26
N ALA A 187 15.95 59.47 -60.32
CA ALA A 187 16.19 59.01 -58.95
C ALA A 187 14.90 58.85 -58.15
N ILE A 188 13.88 59.69 -58.38
CA ILE A 188 12.57 59.59 -57.73
C ILE A 188 11.75 58.46 -58.38
N GLN A 189 11.82 58.29 -59.70
CA GLN A 189 11.17 57.17 -60.38
C GLN A 189 11.73 55.81 -59.95
N GLN A 190 13.06 55.69 -59.85
CA GLN A 190 13.68 54.45 -59.34
C GLN A 190 13.23 54.15 -57.90
N ARG A 191 13.08 55.17 -57.05
CA ARG A 191 12.62 54.97 -55.65
C ARG A 191 11.14 54.65 -55.53
N LEU A 192 10.31 55.23 -56.40
CA LEU A 192 8.90 54.85 -56.48
C LEU A 192 8.76 53.41 -56.95
N LYS A 193 9.65 52.95 -57.83
CA LYS A 193 9.76 51.54 -58.23
C LYS A 193 10.17 50.66 -57.06
N ASP A 194 11.27 50.98 -56.37
CA ASP A 194 11.73 50.25 -55.17
C ASP A 194 10.62 50.21 -54.08
N LEU A 195 9.84 51.29 -53.93
CA LEU A 195 8.74 51.37 -52.95
C LEU A 195 7.58 50.45 -53.33
N ARG A 196 7.24 50.37 -54.62
CA ARG A 196 6.21 49.46 -55.11
C ARG A 196 6.65 48.01 -54.95
N GLU A 197 7.88 47.68 -55.33
CA GLU A 197 8.46 46.35 -55.12
C GLU A 197 8.41 45.94 -53.64
N LEU A 198 8.77 46.85 -52.72
CA LEU A 198 8.69 46.56 -51.28
C LEU A 198 7.24 46.43 -50.77
N LYS A 199 6.29 47.21 -51.31
CA LYS A 199 4.87 47.08 -50.98
C LYS A 199 4.30 45.76 -51.47
N ASP A 200 4.71 45.32 -52.66
CA ASP A 200 4.29 44.05 -53.24
C ASP A 200 4.90 42.88 -52.43
N GLU A 201 6.20 42.93 -52.10
CA GLU A 201 6.85 41.98 -51.18
C GLU A 201 6.15 41.91 -49.81
N MET A 202 5.75 43.06 -49.24
CA MET A 202 5.03 43.11 -47.96
C MET A 202 3.62 42.53 -48.05
N TYR A 203 2.93 42.74 -49.17
CA TYR A 203 1.61 42.18 -49.40
C TYR A 203 1.70 40.65 -49.56
N GLU A 204 2.66 40.18 -50.34
CA GLU A 204 2.95 38.74 -50.51
C GLU A 204 3.33 38.09 -49.18
N ALA A 205 4.22 38.69 -48.38
CA ALA A 205 4.56 38.18 -47.05
C ALA A 205 3.38 38.17 -46.06
N THR A 206 2.47 39.15 -46.16
CA THR A 206 1.24 39.16 -45.35
C THR A 206 0.30 38.01 -45.72
N GLU A 207 0.21 37.66 -47.00
CA GLU A 207 -0.56 36.49 -47.49
C GLU A 207 0.15 35.16 -47.19
N GLU A 208 1.49 35.13 -47.19
CA GLU A 208 2.27 33.95 -46.82
C GLU A 208 2.09 33.62 -45.32
N ILE A 209 2.16 34.63 -44.45
CA ILE A 209 1.87 34.50 -43.01
C ILE A 209 0.41 34.10 -42.74
N LYS A 210 -0.51 34.39 -43.66
CA LYS A 210 -1.90 33.90 -43.55
C LYS A 210 -2.01 32.39 -43.69
N ASN A 211 -1.17 31.79 -44.52
CA ASN A 211 -1.29 30.39 -44.94
C ASN A 211 -0.20 29.47 -44.34
N LEU A 212 0.76 30.03 -43.59
CA LEU A 212 1.85 29.29 -42.96
C LEU A 212 1.38 28.47 -41.74
N ASP A 213 1.69 27.17 -41.75
CA ASP A 213 1.53 26.27 -40.59
C ASP A 213 2.69 26.49 -39.59
N ILE A 214 2.54 27.53 -38.77
CA ILE A 214 3.58 27.97 -37.82
C ILE A 214 3.74 26.93 -36.70
N LYS A 215 4.83 26.17 -36.73
CA LYS A 215 5.21 25.22 -35.67
C LYS A 215 6.25 25.78 -34.69
N ASP A 216 6.90 26.89 -35.03
CA ASP A 216 7.95 27.54 -34.23
C ASP A 216 7.86 29.07 -34.36
N PHE A 217 7.91 29.76 -33.22
CA PHE A 217 7.87 31.23 -33.13
C PHE A 217 9.11 31.89 -33.72
N LYS A 218 10.24 31.17 -33.80
CA LYS A 218 11.47 31.66 -34.42
C LYS A 218 11.26 32.06 -35.89
N THR A 219 10.50 31.27 -36.64
CA THR A 219 10.19 31.57 -38.05
C THR A 219 9.45 32.91 -38.19
N VAL A 220 8.57 33.24 -37.24
CA VAL A 220 7.83 34.52 -37.24
C VAL A 220 8.77 35.70 -36.98
N LEU A 221 9.70 35.55 -36.03
CA LEU A 221 10.68 36.59 -35.71
C LEU A 221 11.64 36.85 -36.88
N ASP A 222 12.18 35.80 -37.49
CA ASP A 222 13.10 35.92 -38.63
C ASP A 222 12.44 36.70 -39.79
N PHE A 223 11.16 36.41 -40.06
CA PHE A 223 10.36 37.16 -41.04
C PHE A 223 10.20 38.64 -40.67
N ILE A 224 9.88 38.96 -39.41
CA ILE A 224 9.74 40.35 -38.95
C ILE A 224 11.08 41.10 -39.09
N PHE A 225 12.19 40.47 -38.71
CA PHE A 225 13.52 41.09 -38.74
C PHE A 225 14.02 41.37 -40.16
N GLU A 226 13.83 40.45 -41.10
CA GLU A 226 14.26 40.66 -42.49
C GLU A 226 13.53 41.85 -43.13
N PHE A 227 12.22 41.94 -42.93
CA PHE A 227 11.40 43.00 -43.49
C PHE A 227 11.64 44.37 -42.85
N ASP A 228 11.77 44.45 -41.52
CA ASP A 228 12.00 45.73 -40.84
C ASP A 228 13.35 46.34 -41.28
N ASN A 229 14.36 45.51 -41.54
CA ASN A 229 15.65 45.95 -42.11
C ASN A 229 15.50 46.54 -43.53
N LYS A 230 14.73 45.88 -44.43
CA LYS A 230 14.46 46.39 -45.78
C LYS A 230 13.66 47.71 -45.76
N PHE A 231 12.60 47.77 -44.95
CA PHE A 231 11.79 48.97 -44.75
C PHE A 231 12.65 50.16 -44.29
N LEU A 232 13.58 49.91 -43.37
CA LEU A 232 14.41 50.97 -42.85
C LEU A 232 15.44 51.49 -43.85
N GLY A 233 16.04 50.59 -44.63
CA GLY A 233 16.92 50.96 -45.74
C GLY A 233 16.23 51.92 -46.72
N MET A 234 14.94 51.68 -47.01
CA MET A 234 14.12 52.59 -47.81
C MET A 234 13.85 53.94 -47.13
N LYS A 235 13.48 53.93 -45.84
CA LYS A 235 13.21 55.16 -45.08
C LYS A 235 14.43 56.09 -45.00
N VAL A 236 15.63 55.51 -44.84
CA VAL A 236 16.91 56.25 -44.85
C VAL A 236 17.16 56.85 -46.24
N LYS A 237 16.97 56.07 -47.31
CA LYS A 237 17.08 56.57 -48.70
C LYS A 237 16.09 57.71 -48.96
N TRP A 238 14.84 57.61 -48.50
CA TRP A 238 13.82 58.67 -48.58
C TRP A 238 14.24 59.95 -47.83
N ARG A 239 14.76 59.82 -46.61
CA ARG A 239 15.27 60.98 -45.84
C ARG A 239 16.40 61.69 -46.58
N ASN A 240 17.29 60.94 -47.22
CA ASN A 240 18.35 61.50 -48.08
C ASN A 240 17.78 62.14 -49.37
N SER A 241 16.59 61.70 -49.82
CA SER A 241 15.66 62.38 -50.77
C SER A 241 15.44 63.84 -50.44
N LEU A 242 14.73 64.02 -49.33
CA LEU A 242 14.31 65.32 -48.80
C LEU A 242 15.49 66.24 -48.51
N LEU A 243 16.61 65.67 -48.03
CA LEU A 243 17.82 66.44 -47.78
C LEU A 243 18.45 66.99 -49.07
N LYS A 244 18.41 66.21 -50.17
CA LYS A 244 18.90 66.68 -51.49
C LYS A 244 17.97 67.70 -52.14
N SER A 245 16.65 67.58 -52.02
CA SER A 245 15.71 68.58 -52.55
C SER A 245 15.80 69.89 -51.77
N SER A 246 15.93 69.83 -50.45
CA SER A 246 16.16 71.01 -49.58
C SER A 246 17.53 71.67 -49.84
N GLN A 247 18.54 70.89 -50.24
CA GLN A 247 19.84 71.42 -50.69
C GLN A 247 19.79 72.05 -52.09
N LEU A 248 18.89 71.59 -52.97
CA LEU A 248 18.67 72.19 -54.29
C LEU A 248 17.91 73.53 -54.17
N GLU A 249 16.86 73.58 -53.35
CA GLU A 249 16.14 74.81 -52.97
C GLU A 249 17.09 75.86 -52.37
N ASN A 250 18.02 75.43 -51.51
CA ASN A 250 19.07 76.31 -50.96
C ASN A 250 20.09 76.78 -52.01
N LYS A 251 20.29 76.03 -53.10
CA LYS A 251 21.21 76.39 -54.18
C LYS A 251 20.57 77.38 -55.16
N GLU A 252 19.27 77.24 -55.41
CA GLU A 252 18.44 78.21 -56.16
C GLU A 252 18.26 79.52 -55.38
N LEU A 253 18.02 79.44 -54.06
CA LEU A 253 18.03 80.60 -53.16
C LEU A 253 19.40 81.28 -53.13
N LYS A 254 20.51 80.52 -53.13
CA LYS A 254 21.88 81.09 -53.24
C LYS A 254 22.14 81.78 -54.59
N GLN A 255 21.65 81.23 -55.71
CA GLN A 255 21.73 81.89 -57.03
C GLN A 255 20.84 83.14 -57.12
N SER A 256 19.71 83.17 -56.42
CA SER A 256 18.88 84.37 -56.27
C SER A 256 19.51 85.43 -55.36
N LEU A 257 20.27 85.01 -54.33
CA LEU A 257 20.93 85.89 -53.37
C LEU A 257 22.23 86.51 -53.91
N ASP A 258 22.93 85.84 -54.84
CA ASP A 258 24.16 86.33 -55.49
C ASP A 258 23.96 87.63 -56.30
N ASN A 259 22.71 88.03 -56.58
CA ASN A 259 22.40 89.22 -57.37
C ASN A 259 21.97 90.47 -56.56
N SER A 260 22.03 90.49 -55.21
CA SER A 260 21.52 91.69 -54.51
C SER A 260 22.14 92.15 -53.18
N ILE A 261 23.14 91.49 -52.57
CA ILE A 261 23.68 91.98 -51.27
C ILE A 261 25.23 91.90 -51.18
N PRO A 262 25.93 92.98 -50.76
CA PRO A 262 27.38 92.98 -50.58
C PRO A 262 27.89 92.05 -49.47
N LYS A 263 28.99 91.35 -49.78
CA LYS A 263 29.71 90.30 -49.01
C LYS A 263 29.98 90.53 -47.51
N PRO A 264 30.15 91.76 -46.97
CA PRO A 264 30.48 91.94 -45.55
C PRO A 264 29.33 91.62 -44.58
N VAL A 265 28.07 91.89 -44.96
CA VAL A 265 26.91 91.74 -44.07
C VAL A 265 26.44 90.28 -43.95
N ALA A 266 26.71 89.47 -44.97
CA ALA A 266 26.35 88.05 -45.00
C ALA A 266 27.23 87.20 -44.07
N ILE A 267 28.49 87.58 -43.84
CA ILE A 267 29.43 86.84 -42.99
C ILE A 267 29.10 87.03 -41.51
N GLU A 268 28.68 88.23 -41.12
CA GLU A 268 28.35 88.58 -39.73
C GLU A 268 27.05 87.89 -39.26
N ARG A 269 25.99 87.87 -40.10
CA ARG A 269 24.75 87.15 -39.80
C ARG A 269 24.87 85.62 -39.86
N PHE A 270 25.78 85.07 -40.66
CA PHE A 270 26.05 83.63 -40.68
C PHE A 270 26.82 83.17 -39.44
N ALA A 271 27.71 84.01 -38.89
CA ALA A 271 28.44 83.71 -37.66
C ALA A 271 27.51 83.69 -36.44
N GLU A 272 26.64 84.70 -36.29
CA GLU A 272 25.64 84.75 -35.20
C GLU A 272 24.62 83.60 -35.28
N GLY A 273 24.17 83.25 -36.50
CA GLY A 273 23.24 82.13 -36.69
C GLY A 273 23.87 80.75 -36.48
N ILE A 274 25.17 80.59 -36.76
CA ILE A 274 25.90 79.35 -36.46
C ILE A 274 26.14 79.23 -34.96
N GLU A 275 26.52 80.31 -34.25
CA GLU A 275 26.67 80.28 -32.79
C GLU A 275 25.34 80.00 -32.06
N GLU A 276 24.21 80.56 -32.53
CA GLU A 276 22.90 80.27 -31.91
C GLU A 276 22.45 78.82 -32.15
N VAL A 277 22.75 78.27 -33.34
CA VAL A 277 22.47 76.86 -33.66
C VAL A 277 23.42 75.92 -32.92
N ASP A 278 24.71 76.24 -32.80
CA ASP A 278 25.67 75.46 -32.00
C ASP A 278 25.34 75.52 -30.51
N ALA A 279 24.90 76.66 -29.99
CA ALA A 279 24.44 76.78 -28.61
C ALA A 279 23.18 75.95 -28.37
N ARG A 280 22.20 75.95 -29.30
CA ARG A 280 21.01 75.10 -29.19
C ARG A 280 21.31 73.62 -29.37
N ILE A 281 22.24 73.26 -30.27
CA ILE A 281 22.67 71.87 -30.48
C ILE A 281 23.42 71.40 -29.23
N THR A 282 24.35 72.18 -28.70
CA THR A 282 25.11 71.89 -27.47
C THR A 282 24.16 71.77 -26.27
N GLN A 283 23.23 72.70 -26.07
CA GLN A 283 22.24 72.63 -24.97
C GLN A 283 21.31 71.41 -25.11
N LYS A 284 20.93 71.04 -26.33
CA LYS A 284 20.11 69.84 -26.59
C LYS A 284 20.93 68.55 -26.44
N TYR A 285 22.22 68.59 -26.79
CA TYR A 285 23.19 67.51 -26.56
C TYR A 285 23.46 67.31 -25.07
N GLU A 286 23.69 68.37 -24.31
CA GLU A 286 23.91 68.33 -22.86
C GLU A 286 22.65 67.86 -22.13
N ASN A 287 21.46 68.32 -22.53
CA ASN A 287 20.20 67.80 -21.99
C ASN A 287 19.98 66.32 -22.34
N LEU A 288 20.36 65.89 -23.56
CA LEU A 288 20.33 64.48 -23.94
C LEU A 288 21.40 63.67 -23.19
N LEU A 289 22.57 64.23 -22.90
CA LEU A 289 23.65 63.60 -22.13
C LEU A 289 23.24 63.46 -20.66
N LEU A 290 22.63 64.48 -20.06
CA LEU A 290 22.09 64.43 -18.70
C LEU A 290 20.94 63.44 -18.59
N ASN A 291 20.02 63.42 -19.56
CA ASN A 291 18.91 62.46 -19.56
C ASN A 291 19.41 61.04 -19.85
N ASN A 292 20.38 60.86 -20.73
CA ASN A 292 21.00 59.56 -21.00
C ASN A 292 21.81 59.07 -19.80
N ASN A 293 22.58 59.93 -19.13
CA ASN A 293 23.28 59.57 -17.89
C ASN A 293 22.30 59.21 -16.76
N SER A 294 21.15 59.90 -16.67
CA SER A 294 20.06 59.55 -15.75
C SER A 294 19.45 58.18 -16.09
N ILE A 295 19.20 57.90 -17.38
CA ILE A 295 18.68 56.61 -17.84
C ILE A 295 19.74 55.52 -17.61
N HIS A 296 21.02 55.79 -17.87
CA HIS A 296 22.12 54.87 -17.61
C HIS A 296 22.25 54.57 -16.12
N ALA A 297 22.14 55.57 -15.25
CA ALA A 297 22.14 55.38 -13.81
C ALA A 297 20.96 54.53 -13.34
N GLN A 298 19.75 54.80 -13.86
CA GLN A 298 18.56 53.97 -13.58
C GLN A 298 18.70 52.55 -14.12
N LEU A 299 19.32 52.37 -15.29
CA LEU A 299 19.55 51.06 -15.88
C LEU A 299 20.64 50.29 -15.12
N LEU A 300 21.66 50.98 -14.62
CA LEU A 300 22.69 50.40 -13.77
C LEU A 300 22.09 49.94 -12.44
N ASP A 301 21.25 50.76 -11.83
CA ASP A 301 20.55 50.44 -10.58
C ASP A 301 19.56 49.28 -10.77
N LEU A 302 18.84 49.25 -11.90
CA LEU A 302 17.98 48.10 -12.27
C LEU A 302 18.80 46.83 -12.59
N LEU A 303 19.98 46.96 -13.21
CA LEU A 303 20.88 45.83 -13.46
C LEU A 303 21.48 45.31 -12.15
N GLU A 304 21.81 46.20 -11.22
CA GLU A 304 22.32 45.86 -9.90
C GLU A 304 21.23 45.16 -9.07
N GLN A 305 20.01 45.70 -9.03
CA GLN A 305 18.84 45.07 -8.43
C GLN A 305 18.53 43.71 -9.07
N ARG A 306 18.60 43.60 -10.41
CA ARG A 306 18.43 42.32 -11.11
C ARG A 306 19.52 41.32 -10.73
N ASN A 307 20.78 41.74 -10.66
CA ASN A 307 21.89 40.86 -10.29
C ASN A 307 21.78 40.40 -8.83
N LEU A 308 21.31 41.26 -7.93
CA LEU A 308 20.97 40.88 -6.56
C LEU A 308 19.88 39.79 -6.54
N VAL A 309 18.78 39.99 -7.27
CA VAL A 309 17.70 38.99 -7.38
C VAL A 309 18.17 37.68 -8.04
N ILE A 310 19.02 37.75 -9.08
CA ILE A 310 19.60 36.55 -9.71
C ILE A 310 20.50 35.81 -8.74
N ASN A 311 21.33 36.51 -7.96
CA ASN A 311 22.18 35.89 -6.96
C ASN A 311 21.34 35.24 -5.85
N ASP A 312 20.29 35.93 -5.38
CA ASP A 312 19.37 35.40 -4.38
C ASP A 312 18.65 34.15 -4.89
N LEU A 313 18.12 34.17 -6.12
CA LEU A 313 17.49 33.02 -6.76
C LEU A 313 18.47 31.88 -7.02
N THR A 314 19.72 32.19 -7.37
CA THR A 314 20.75 31.16 -7.59
C THR A 314 21.11 30.49 -6.27
N ASN A 315 21.29 31.26 -5.20
CA ASN A 315 21.49 30.75 -3.85
C ASN A 315 20.27 29.92 -3.40
N GLU A 316 19.05 30.36 -3.70
CA GLU A 316 17.83 29.62 -3.41
C GLU A 316 17.76 28.30 -4.19
N VAL A 317 18.10 28.30 -5.47
CA VAL A 317 18.18 27.07 -6.29
C VAL A 317 19.25 26.12 -5.75
N GLU A 318 20.44 26.62 -5.39
CA GLU A 318 21.49 25.80 -4.77
C GLU A 318 21.03 25.23 -3.42
N ASN A 319 20.37 26.04 -2.59
CA ASN A 319 19.79 25.60 -1.33
C ASN A 319 18.71 24.53 -1.55
N LEU A 320 17.79 24.74 -2.50
CA LEU A 320 16.75 23.77 -2.83
C LEU A 320 17.31 22.48 -3.43
N LEU A 321 18.37 22.56 -4.24
CA LEU A 321 19.08 21.38 -4.76
C LEU A 321 19.78 20.63 -3.63
N HIS A 322 20.40 21.35 -2.69
CA HIS A 322 21.00 20.77 -1.50
C HIS A 322 19.95 20.10 -0.60
N GLU A 323 18.85 20.80 -0.29
CA GLU A 323 17.72 20.29 0.48
C GLU A 323 17.10 19.07 -0.20
N ASN A 324 16.89 19.10 -1.52
CA ASN A 324 16.37 17.95 -2.25
C ASN A 324 17.33 16.76 -2.12
N LYS A 325 18.65 16.97 -2.28
CA LYS A 325 19.65 15.92 -2.09
C LYS A 325 19.62 15.32 -0.68
N GLU A 326 19.38 16.14 0.35
CA GLU A 326 19.19 15.66 1.72
C GLU A 326 17.87 14.90 1.89
N LEU A 327 16.77 15.38 1.31
CA LEU A 327 15.45 14.72 1.34
C LEU A 327 15.41 13.38 0.59
N GLN A 328 16.30 13.18 -0.39
CA GLN A 328 16.44 11.91 -1.10
C GLN A 328 17.08 10.81 -0.24
N LYS A 329 17.72 11.14 0.88
CA LYS A 329 18.32 10.14 1.78
C LYS A 329 17.25 9.33 2.51
N PRO A 330 17.56 8.08 2.90
CA PRO A 330 16.68 7.30 3.75
C PRO A 330 16.55 7.93 5.14
N LEU A 331 15.38 7.80 5.74
CA LEU A 331 15.17 8.17 7.14
C LEU A 331 15.90 7.17 8.03
N LEU A 332 16.75 7.68 8.91
CA LEU A 332 17.60 6.88 9.79
C LEU A 332 16.97 6.76 11.18
N ALA A 333 17.23 5.65 11.86
CA ALA A 333 16.88 5.46 13.26
C ALA A 333 17.65 6.45 14.15
N ILE A 334 16.94 6.95 15.17
CA ILE A 334 17.49 7.82 16.20
C ILE A 334 18.06 6.94 17.33
N GLY A 335 19.25 7.31 17.83
CA GLY A 335 19.89 6.67 18.98
C GLY A 335 21.22 5.99 18.66
N THR A 336 21.95 5.61 19.71
CA THR A 336 23.31 5.04 19.63
C THR A 336 23.35 3.54 19.90
N SER A 337 22.20 2.87 20.04
CA SER A 337 22.15 1.41 20.20
C SER A 337 22.72 0.70 18.98
N ASP A 338 23.39 -0.43 19.18
CA ASP A 338 23.96 -1.23 18.09
C ASP A 338 22.92 -1.61 17.02
N TYR A 339 21.65 -1.83 17.42
CA TYR A 339 20.56 -2.16 16.50
C TYR A 339 20.15 -0.97 15.62
N ALA A 340 20.05 0.23 16.20
CA ALA A 340 19.82 1.46 15.43
C ALA A 340 20.98 1.75 14.47
N LEU A 341 22.22 1.55 14.91
CA LEU A 341 23.40 1.71 14.06
C LEU A 341 23.42 0.68 12.92
N ALA A 342 23.07 -0.57 13.19
CA ALA A 342 22.93 -1.61 12.18
C ALA A 342 21.83 -1.26 11.15
N ALA A 343 20.65 -0.82 11.62
CA ALA A 343 19.57 -0.37 10.75
C ALA A 343 20.02 0.78 9.83
N ASN A 344 20.76 1.75 10.37
CA ASN A 344 21.28 2.89 9.62
C ASN A 344 22.34 2.48 8.60
N ARG A 345 23.22 1.53 8.93
CA ARG A 345 24.20 0.97 7.99
C ARG A 345 23.51 0.29 6.81
N ILE A 346 22.46 -0.48 7.08
CA ILE A 346 21.68 -1.19 6.05
C ILE A 346 20.95 -0.19 5.16
N ALA A 347 20.25 0.78 5.73
CA ALA A 347 19.55 1.81 4.97
C ALA A 347 20.49 2.60 4.05
N ASN A 348 21.65 3.00 4.57
CA ASN A 348 22.67 3.70 3.79
C ASN A 348 23.30 2.80 2.71
N TYR A 349 23.56 1.54 3.02
CA TYR A 349 24.10 0.57 2.06
C TYR A 349 23.19 0.41 0.83
N TYR A 350 21.88 0.22 1.04
CA TYR A 350 20.94 0.09 -0.07
C TYR A 350 20.78 1.38 -0.87
N HIS A 351 20.80 2.53 -0.19
CA HIS A 351 20.74 3.82 -0.88
C HIS A 351 21.98 4.08 -1.74
N GLN A 352 23.18 3.80 -1.22
CA GLN A 352 24.44 4.05 -1.91
C GLN A 352 24.70 3.11 -3.08
N ASN A 353 24.36 1.82 -2.93
CA ASN A 353 24.68 0.80 -3.94
C ASN A 353 23.56 0.57 -4.96
N TYR A 354 22.30 0.79 -4.56
CA TYR A 354 21.14 0.44 -5.39
C TYR A 354 20.12 1.59 -5.53
N GLY A 355 20.32 2.72 -4.83
CA GLY A 355 19.41 3.87 -4.88
C GLY A 355 18.10 3.68 -4.09
N TYR A 356 17.90 2.54 -3.42
CA TYR A 356 16.68 2.26 -2.68
C TYR A 356 16.63 2.99 -1.34
N LYS A 357 15.48 3.56 -0.99
CA LYS A 357 15.26 4.34 0.23
C LYS A 357 14.55 3.50 1.29
N LEU A 358 15.32 2.77 2.09
CA LEU A 358 14.77 2.01 3.21
C LEU A 358 14.66 2.89 4.45
N ASP A 359 13.46 3.41 4.71
CA ASP A 359 13.22 4.32 5.83
C ASP A 359 13.05 3.54 7.13
N VAL A 360 13.92 3.74 8.10
CA VAL A 360 13.82 3.02 9.37
C VAL A 360 12.63 3.56 10.16
N ILE A 361 11.64 2.70 10.41
CA ILE A 361 10.46 3.04 11.22
C ILE A 361 10.75 2.77 12.69
N SER A 362 11.20 1.55 13.00
CA SER A 362 11.46 1.11 14.37
C SER A 362 12.34 -0.13 14.37
N TRP A 363 12.89 -0.45 15.54
CA TRP A 363 13.53 -1.73 15.79
C TRP A 363 13.01 -2.26 17.14
N GLN A 364 12.95 -3.58 17.28
CA GLN A 364 12.46 -4.23 18.48
C GLN A 364 13.36 -5.42 18.83
N GLU A 365 13.84 -5.46 20.07
CA GLU A 365 14.53 -6.65 20.57
C GLU A 365 13.52 -7.77 20.80
N ASN A 366 13.90 -8.99 20.42
CA ASN A 366 13.11 -10.19 20.64
C ASN A 366 13.97 -11.27 21.33
N GLU A 367 13.35 -12.38 21.73
CA GLU A 367 13.99 -13.39 22.58
C GLU A 367 15.29 -13.95 21.96
N THR A 368 15.40 -13.97 20.63
CA THR A 368 16.55 -14.53 19.89
C THR A 368 17.48 -13.49 19.27
N GLY A 369 17.11 -12.21 19.26
CA GLY A 369 17.88 -11.16 18.59
C GLY A 369 17.07 -9.88 18.50
N TYR A 370 16.80 -9.41 17.28
CA TYR A 370 15.96 -8.23 17.06
C TYR A 370 15.35 -8.22 15.65
N SER A 371 14.34 -7.37 15.47
CA SER A 371 13.77 -7.05 14.15
C SER A 371 13.92 -5.57 13.85
N ILE A 372 14.13 -5.23 12.58
CA ILE A 372 14.13 -3.85 12.08
C ILE A 372 12.99 -3.71 11.09
N LEU A 373 12.13 -2.71 11.29
CA LEU A 373 11.04 -2.38 10.39
C LEU A 373 11.43 -1.21 9.50
N PHE A 374 11.39 -1.41 8.18
CA PHE A 374 11.63 -0.38 7.18
C PHE A 374 10.35 -0.05 6.40
N ALA A 375 10.14 1.22 6.06
CA ALA A 375 9.13 1.65 5.11
C ALA A 375 9.67 1.57 3.67
N THR A 376 8.85 1.05 2.76
CA THR A 376 9.19 0.94 1.32
C THR A 376 8.27 1.80 0.45
N ARG A 377 7.44 2.68 1.03
CA ARG A 377 6.52 3.56 0.29
C ARG A 377 7.21 4.43 -0.77
N ARG A 378 8.46 4.83 -0.53
CA ARG A 378 9.27 5.61 -1.47
C ARG A 378 9.97 4.75 -2.54
N ASN A 379 9.75 3.44 -2.54
CA ASN A 379 10.23 2.47 -3.54
C ASN A 379 9.04 1.56 -3.94
N PRO A 380 8.03 2.08 -4.66
CA PRO A 380 6.88 1.30 -5.06
C PRO A 380 7.30 0.10 -5.92
N GLY A 381 6.82 -1.09 -5.57
CA GLY A 381 7.09 -2.32 -6.33
C GLY A 381 8.36 -3.08 -5.91
N LEU A 382 9.07 -2.65 -4.87
CA LEU A 382 10.28 -3.33 -4.39
C LEU A 382 10.00 -4.79 -4.02
N THR A 383 10.76 -5.71 -4.61
CA THR A 383 10.62 -7.17 -4.48
C THR A 383 11.74 -7.77 -3.62
N GLU A 384 11.54 -9.01 -3.18
CA GLU A 384 12.56 -9.77 -2.44
C GLU A 384 13.84 -9.97 -3.26
N SER A 385 13.73 -10.23 -4.56
CA SER A 385 14.87 -10.37 -5.47
C SER A 385 15.71 -9.10 -5.60
N GLU A 386 15.09 -7.93 -5.49
CA GLU A 386 15.78 -6.63 -5.57
C GLU A 386 16.48 -6.26 -4.25
N LEU A 387 15.96 -6.73 -3.12
CA LEU A 387 16.65 -6.60 -1.83
C LEU A 387 17.72 -7.67 -1.62
N LEU A 388 17.66 -8.80 -2.31
CA LEU A 388 18.62 -9.89 -2.17
C LEU A 388 19.49 -10.16 -3.42
N PRO A 389 20.11 -9.15 -4.07
CA PRO A 389 21.06 -9.39 -5.15
C PRO A 389 22.39 -9.93 -4.60
N HIS A 390 22.92 -11.00 -5.20
CA HIS A 390 24.23 -11.62 -4.99
C HIS A 390 25.04 -11.18 -3.74
N ASN A 391 25.20 -12.07 -2.76
CA ASN A 391 25.98 -11.89 -1.52
C ASN A 391 25.47 -10.81 -0.54
N THR A 392 24.29 -10.22 -0.77
CA THR A 392 23.66 -9.29 0.19
C THR A 392 23.39 -9.92 1.55
N LEU A 393 22.96 -11.19 1.60
CA LEU A 393 22.67 -11.86 2.89
C LEU A 393 23.90 -11.96 3.80
N GLU A 394 25.09 -12.18 3.22
CA GLU A 394 26.35 -12.24 3.97
C GLU A 394 26.78 -10.85 4.45
N GLN A 395 26.58 -9.82 3.62
CA GLN A 395 26.84 -8.44 4.02
C GLN A 395 25.88 -7.96 5.10
N LEU A 396 24.60 -8.34 5.02
CA LEU A 396 23.61 -8.08 6.06
C LEU A 396 23.99 -8.78 7.37
N ALA A 397 24.44 -10.04 7.31
CA ALA A 397 24.93 -10.75 8.48
C ALA A 397 26.13 -10.02 9.13
N ALA A 398 27.04 -9.46 8.31
CA ALA A 398 28.17 -8.66 8.79
C ALA A 398 27.73 -7.31 9.40
N PHE A 399 26.74 -6.62 8.84
CA PHE A 399 26.22 -5.37 9.42
C PHE A 399 25.49 -5.57 10.75
N THR A 400 24.90 -6.74 10.95
CA THR A 400 24.00 -7.06 12.06
C THR A 400 24.64 -7.92 13.15
N ASN A 401 25.89 -8.37 12.95
CA ASN A 401 26.56 -9.34 13.81
C ASN A 401 25.71 -10.60 14.07
N ALA A 402 25.02 -11.08 13.03
CA ALA A 402 24.16 -12.25 13.13
C ALA A 402 24.93 -13.49 13.61
N LEU A 403 24.25 -14.37 14.36
CA LEU A 403 24.83 -15.61 14.85
C LEU A 403 25.35 -16.46 13.69
N GLN A 404 26.56 -17.00 13.82
CA GLN A 404 27.19 -17.82 12.79
C GLN A 404 26.27 -18.96 12.35
N GLY A 405 26.02 -19.07 11.04
CA GLY A 405 25.10 -20.06 10.45
C GLY A 405 23.64 -19.62 10.38
N THR A 406 23.31 -18.40 10.83
CA THR A 406 21.99 -17.77 10.62
C THR A 406 22.14 -16.57 9.69
N LEU A 407 21.22 -16.41 8.74
CA LEU A 407 21.20 -15.29 7.80
C LEU A 407 20.01 -14.39 8.11
N PRO A 408 20.17 -13.06 8.10
CA PRO A 408 19.05 -12.14 8.23
C PRO A 408 18.00 -12.38 7.16
N LYS A 409 16.71 -12.28 7.51
CA LYS A 409 15.61 -12.57 6.59
C LYS A 409 14.67 -11.38 6.46
N PHE A 410 14.31 -11.03 5.22
CA PHE A 410 13.26 -10.05 4.96
C PHE A 410 11.88 -10.70 4.92
N THR A 411 10.92 -10.06 5.58
CA THR A 411 9.50 -10.39 5.54
C THR A 411 8.74 -9.18 5.02
N PHE A 412 8.14 -9.30 3.84
CA PHE A 412 7.41 -8.22 3.19
C PHE A 412 5.97 -8.13 3.68
N ASN A 413 5.52 -6.91 3.95
CA ASN A 413 4.12 -6.59 4.13
C ASN A 413 3.70 -5.57 3.07
N TYR A 414 3.23 -6.10 1.93
CA TYR A 414 2.83 -5.30 0.78
C TYR A 414 1.62 -4.40 1.08
N GLN A 415 0.70 -4.83 1.95
CA GLN A 415 -0.48 -4.04 2.33
C GLN A 415 -0.09 -2.72 3.03
N HIS A 416 0.96 -2.76 3.86
CA HIS A 416 1.44 -1.59 4.58
C HIS A 416 2.66 -0.92 3.93
N SER A 417 3.17 -1.48 2.82
CA SER A 417 4.42 -1.06 2.16
C SER A 417 5.57 -0.97 3.16
N THR A 418 5.75 -2.06 3.91
CA THR A 418 6.83 -2.21 4.89
C THR A 418 7.56 -3.51 4.68
N VAL A 419 8.83 -3.54 5.07
CA VAL A 419 9.64 -4.76 5.09
C VAL A 419 10.30 -4.89 6.45
N THR A 420 10.22 -6.08 7.04
CA THR A 420 10.84 -6.38 8.33
C THR A 420 12.07 -7.22 8.09
N LEU A 421 13.22 -6.82 8.64
CA LEU A 421 14.43 -7.62 8.68
C LEU A 421 14.53 -8.31 10.03
N GLU A 422 14.54 -9.64 10.04
CA GLU A 422 14.72 -10.45 11.25
C GLU A 422 16.19 -10.85 11.39
N VAL A 423 16.78 -10.56 12.55
CA VAL A 423 18.18 -10.88 12.88
C VAL A 423 18.22 -11.79 14.10
N THR A 424 18.94 -12.91 13.99
CA THR A 424 19.18 -13.84 15.10
C THR A 424 20.56 -13.61 15.68
N LEU A 425 20.64 -13.31 16.98
CA LEU A 425 21.91 -13.12 17.72
C LEU A 425 22.22 -14.29 18.67
N ARG A 426 21.19 -15.00 19.13
CA ARG A 426 21.30 -16.09 20.10
C ARG A 426 20.31 -17.21 19.75
N LYS A 427 20.65 -18.45 20.14
CA LYS A 427 19.74 -19.59 19.93
C LYS A 427 18.45 -19.37 20.74
N PRO A 428 17.28 -19.72 20.20
CA PRO A 428 16.04 -19.71 20.98
C PRO A 428 16.22 -20.56 22.24
N VAL A 429 16.02 -19.92 23.39
CA VAL A 429 15.86 -20.63 24.65
C VAL A 429 14.55 -21.39 24.50
N SER A 430 14.61 -22.71 24.37
CA SER A 430 13.40 -23.54 24.38
C SER A 430 12.69 -23.27 25.70
N LYS A 431 11.58 -22.51 25.67
CA LYS A 431 10.68 -22.46 26.82
C LYS A 431 10.32 -23.91 27.15
N GLU A 432 10.53 -24.31 28.39
CA GLU A 432 10.07 -25.61 28.84
C GLU A 432 8.56 -25.63 28.65
N ILE A 433 8.08 -26.54 27.82
CA ILE A 433 6.65 -26.70 27.60
C ILE A 433 6.06 -27.20 28.92
N THR A 434 5.21 -26.38 29.54
CA THR A 434 4.57 -26.71 30.81
C THR A 434 3.53 -27.82 30.63
N VAL A 435 3.13 -28.45 31.73
CA VAL A 435 2.06 -29.46 31.72
C VAL A 435 0.77 -28.85 31.17
N GLU A 436 0.45 -27.63 31.61
CA GLU A 436 -0.75 -26.89 31.25
C GLU A 436 -0.79 -26.58 29.75
N ASP A 437 0.36 -26.28 29.14
CA ASP A 437 0.45 -26.01 27.71
C ASP A 437 0.15 -27.27 26.89
N ILE A 438 0.78 -28.41 27.23
CA ILE A 438 0.53 -29.68 26.52
C ILE A 438 -0.92 -30.11 26.63
N PHE A 439 -1.50 -30.00 27.83
CA PHE A 439 -2.85 -30.48 28.08
C PHE A 439 -3.88 -29.62 27.36
N ARG A 440 -3.69 -28.31 27.34
CA ARG A 440 -4.53 -27.38 26.58
C ARG A 440 -4.40 -27.59 25.08
N GLU A 441 -3.17 -27.69 24.56
CA GLU A 441 -2.91 -27.85 23.13
C GLU A 441 -3.39 -29.19 22.58
N CYS A 442 -3.25 -30.27 23.36
CA CYS A 442 -3.67 -31.61 22.96
C CYS A 442 -5.14 -31.90 23.30
N GLY A 443 -5.82 -31.00 24.04
CA GLY A 443 -7.21 -31.18 24.46
C GLY A 443 -7.39 -32.32 25.46
N ILE A 444 -6.44 -32.49 26.38
CA ILE A 444 -6.48 -33.53 27.41
C ILE A 444 -7.35 -33.06 28.57
N LEU A 445 -8.34 -33.84 28.95
CA LEU A 445 -9.13 -33.61 30.14
C LEU A 445 -8.34 -34.05 31.38
N ARG A 446 -8.28 -33.16 32.37
CA ARG A 446 -7.54 -33.37 33.62
C ARG A 446 -8.12 -34.51 34.45
N ALA A 447 -7.29 -35.14 35.26
CA ALA A 447 -7.66 -36.27 36.13
C ALA A 447 -8.83 -35.93 37.07
N GLU A 448 -8.93 -34.68 37.52
CA GLU A 448 -10.04 -34.16 38.34
C GLU A 448 -11.41 -34.32 37.66
N LEU A 449 -11.45 -34.26 36.33
CA LEU A 449 -12.66 -34.40 35.52
C LEU A 449 -12.92 -35.84 35.06
N PHE A 450 -12.04 -36.79 35.40
CA PHE A 450 -12.11 -38.18 34.91
C PHE A 450 -13.44 -38.85 35.27
N GLY A 451 -13.80 -38.85 36.55
CA GLY A 451 -15.04 -39.49 37.04
C GLY A 451 -16.30 -38.85 36.46
N GLN A 452 -16.34 -37.51 36.42
CA GLN A 452 -17.45 -36.75 35.82
C GLN A 452 -17.61 -37.08 34.33
N THR A 453 -16.49 -37.12 33.60
CA THR A 453 -16.50 -37.40 32.16
C THR A 453 -17.02 -38.80 31.88
N ILE A 454 -16.53 -39.82 32.60
CA ILE A 454 -17.01 -41.20 32.39
C ILE A 454 -18.49 -41.33 32.77
N ARG A 455 -18.94 -40.70 33.86
CA ARG A 455 -20.37 -40.71 34.26
C ARG A 455 -21.27 -40.22 33.13
N LYS A 456 -20.88 -39.14 32.45
CA LYS A 456 -21.62 -38.57 31.30
C LYS A 456 -21.79 -39.58 30.15
N TYR A 457 -20.76 -40.37 29.86
CA TYR A 457 -20.75 -41.32 28.75
C TYR A 457 -21.19 -42.75 29.11
N HIS A 458 -21.24 -43.11 30.39
CA HIS A 458 -21.61 -44.45 30.86
C HIS A 458 -22.98 -44.48 31.58
N ILE A 459 -23.25 -43.51 32.46
CA ILE A 459 -24.40 -43.54 33.35
C ILE A 459 -25.57 -42.72 32.79
N GLU A 460 -25.28 -41.48 32.35
CA GLU A 460 -26.30 -40.52 31.93
C GLU A 460 -27.02 -40.96 30.64
N LYS A 461 -28.20 -40.36 30.39
CA LYS A 461 -29.14 -40.80 29.34
C LYS A 461 -28.53 -40.87 27.93
N THR A 462 -27.54 -40.01 27.66
CA THR A 462 -26.81 -39.93 26.39
C THR A 462 -25.67 -40.94 26.25
N GLY A 463 -25.26 -41.58 27.35
CA GLY A 463 -24.19 -42.56 27.40
C GLY A 463 -24.60 -43.96 26.96
N LYS A 464 -23.66 -44.91 26.99
CA LYS A 464 -23.91 -46.36 26.79
C LYS A 464 -23.84 -47.07 28.15
N PRO A 465 -24.76 -48.01 28.44
CA PRO A 465 -24.92 -48.55 29.78
C PRO A 465 -23.84 -49.57 30.18
N THR A 466 -23.00 -49.97 29.21
CA THR A 466 -21.82 -50.80 29.43
C THR A 466 -20.55 -49.98 29.19
N LEU A 467 -19.67 -49.93 30.18
CA LEU A 467 -18.31 -49.43 30.07
C LEU A 467 -17.34 -50.61 29.95
N ARG A 468 -16.57 -50.64 28.87
CA ARG A 468 -15.50 -51.60 28.65
C ARG A 468 -14.17 -50.91 28.89
N VAL A 469 -13.42 -51.39 29.89
CA VAL A 469 -12.11 -50.85 30.26
C VAL A 469 -11.02 -51.80 29.77
N MET A 470 -10.08 -51.26 29.00
CA MET A 470 -9.03 -52.03 28.33
C MET A 470 -7.66 -51.45 28.64
N SER A 471 -6.76 -52.29 29.13
CA SER A 471 -5.35 -51.94 29.29
C SER A 471 -4.46 -53.18 29.23
N ALA A 472 -3.15 -53.00 29.04
CA ALA A 472 -2.19 -54.08 29.26
C ALA A 472 -1.98 -54.32 30.77
N THR A 473 -1.36 -55.45 31.14
CA THR A 473 -0.89 -55.65 32.52
C THR A 473 0.05 -54.50 32.91
N GLY A 474 -0.11 -53.94 34.11
CA GLY A 474 0.66 -52.78 34.58
C GLY A 474 0.20 -51.42 34.01
N GLY A 475 -0.77 -51.37 33.09
CA GLY A 475 -1.25 -50.11 32.50
C GLY A 475 -2.19 -49.29 33.41
N GLY A 476 -2.46 -49.75 34.64
CA GLY A 476 -3.23 -48.98 35.63
C GLY A 476 -4.75 -49.14 35.59
N LYS A 477 -5.28 -50.18 34.92
CA LYS A 477 -6.74 -50.41 34.80
C LYS A 477 -7.48 -50.50 36.15
N GLY A 478 -6.94 -51.26 37.11
CA GLY A 478 -7.55 -51.43 38.43
C GLY A 478 -7.62 -50.11 39.19
N ILE A 479 -6.52 -49.35 39.20
CA ILE A 479 -6.44 -48.03 39.85
C ILE A 479 -7.43 -47.03 39.20
N ALA A 480 -7.49 -46.98 37.87
CA ALA A 480 -8.41 -46.08 37.17
C ALA A 480 -9.87 -46.38 37.50
N VAL A 481 -10.25 -47.67 37.53
CA VAL A 481 -11.62 -48.06 37.87
C VAL A 481 -11.90 -47.93 39.37
N LYS A 482 -10.91 -48.11 40.25
CA LYS A 482 -11.02 -47.78 41.68
C LYS A 482 -11.36 -46.30 41.88
N ASN A 483 -10.66 -45.40 41.19
CA ASN A 483 -10.93 -43.96 41.24
C ASN A 483 -12.33 -43.64 40.72
N LEU A 484 -12.74 -44.29 39.63
CA LEU A 484 -14.10 -44.16 39.09
C LEU A 484 -15.16 -44.67 40.07
N LEU A 485 -14.92 -45.80 40.74
CA LEU A 485 -15.81 -46.38 41.72
C LEU A 485 -15.96 -45.46 42.94
N ASN A 486 -14.86 -44.90 43.45
CA ASN A 486 -14.91 -43.89 44.50
C ASN A 486 -15.75 -42.67 44.08
N TYR A 487 -15.58 -42.18 42.84
CA TYR A 487 -16.41 -41.11 42.30
C TYR A 487 -17.89 -41.50 42.25
N TYR A 488 -18.22 -42.72 41.79
CA TYR A 488 -19.59 -43.21 41.75
C TYR A 488 -20.22 -43.36 43.13
N LEU A 489 -19.50 -43.87 44.12
CA LEU A 489 -19.98 -43.97 45.50
C LEU A 489 -20.37 -42.61 46.10
N GLN A 490 -19.68 -41.54 45.69
CA GLN A 490 -19.96 -40.18 46.17
C GLN A 490 -21.04 -39.44 45.37
N ASN A 491 -21.38 -39.90 44.15
CA ASN A 491 -22.19 -39.14 43.20
C ASN A 491 -23.37 -39.92 42.59
N LEU A 492 -23.54 -41.21 42.92
CA LEU A 492 -24.65 -42.04 42.50
C LEU A 492 -25.47 -42.46 43.73
N ASP A 493 -26.68 -41.91 43.84
CA ASP A 493 -27.60 -42.26 44.91
C ASP A 493 -28.41 -43.51 44.57
N GLY A 494 -28.55 -44.41 45.56
CA GLY A 494 -29.44 -45.56 45.48
C GLY A 494 -28.97 -46.74 44.63
N TYR A 495 -27.75 -46.69 44.07
CA TYR A 495 -27.18 -47.80 43.33
C TYR A 495 -26.66 -48.90 44.27
N GLU A 496 -27.07 -50.15 44.00
CA GLU A 496 -26.40 -51.33 44.54
C GLU A 496 -25.17 -51.65 43.68
N ILE A 497 -24.00 -51.77 44.30
CA ILE A 497 -22.74 -52.00 43.59
C ILE A 497 -22.30 -53.44 43.78
N TRP A 498 -22.14 -54.17 42.67
CA TRP A 498 -21.65 -55.55 42.67
C TRP A 498 -20.24 -55.58 42.11
N LEU A 499 -19.24 -55.65 43.01
CA LEU A 499 -17.84 -55.77 42.61
C LEU A 499 -17.40 -57.24 42.59
N SER A 500 -16.91 -57.69 41.44
CA SER A 500 -16.25 -58.98 41.27
C SER A 500 -14.76 -58.78 41.07
N ASP A 501 -13.97 -59.27 42.02
CA ASP A 501 -12.51 -59.33 41.94
C ASP A 501 -12.05 -60.80 42.09
N PRO A 502 -11.85 -61.51 40.97
CA PRO A 502 -11.40 -62.90 40.99
C PRO A 502 -9.92 -63.06 41.40
N GLN A 503 -9.20 -61.96 41.67
CA GLN A 503 -7.81 -61.96 42.17
C GLN A 503 -7.69 -61.45 43.62
N HIS A 504 -8.78 -61.48 44.38
CA HIS A 504 -8.80 -61.03 45.77
C HIS A 504 -7.64 -61.61 46.61
N GLY A 505 -6.97 -60.74 47.37
CA GLY A 505 -5.84 -61.12 48.22
C GLY A 505 -4.51 -61.30 47.49
N SER A 506 -4.44 -60.99 46.19
CA SER A 506 -3.17 -60.88 45.46
C SER A 506 -2.52 -59.51 45.62
N GLU A 507 -1.27 -59.35 45.16
CA GLU A 507 -0.62 -58.03 45.04
C GLU A 507 -1.35 -57.09 44.06
N GLU A 508 -2.25 -57.63 43.22
CA GLU A 508 -3.10 -56.88 42.30
C GLU A 508 -4.52 -56.64 42.85
N ASP A 509 -4.79 -56.90 44.14
CA ASP A 509 -6.05 -56.51 44.79
C ASP A 509 -5.99 -55.02 45.21
N TYR A 510 -6.51 -54.16 44.34
CA TYR A 510 -6.50 -52.72 44.55
C TYR A 510 -7.78 -52.19 45.21
N TRP A 511 -8.72 -53.05 45.59
CA TRP A 511 -10.09 -52.63 45.93
C TRP A 511 -10.32 -52.48 47.44
N ASP A 512 -10.56 -51.26 47.90
CA ASP A 512 -10.77 -50.92 49.33
C ASP A 512 -12.24 -51.05 49.78
N CYS A 513 -13.03 -51.88 49.10
CA CYS A 513 -14.45 -52.06 49.38
C CYS A 513 -14.85 -53.54 49.40
N GLU A 514 -16.05 -53.81 49.91
CA GLU A 514 -16.61 -55.16 49.96
C GLU A 514 -16.83 -55.72 48.55
N LYS A 515 -16.41 -56.97 48.35
CA LYS A 515 -16.45 -57.68 47.07
C LYS A 515 -17.59 -58.70 47.11
N ALA A 516 -18.46 -58.65 46.11
CA ALA A 516 -19.55 -59.62 45.94
C ALA A 516 -19.05 -60.97 45.38
N ALA A 517 -17.89 -60.99 44.74
CA ALA A 517 -17.21 -62.21 44.30
C ALA A 517 -15.69 -62.05 44.43
N ILE A 518 -15.02 -63.07 44.98
CA ILE A 518 -13.57 -63.04 45.29
C ILE A 518 -12.74 -64.09 44.55
N ASN A 519 -13.38 -64.93 43.72
CA ASN A 519 -12.70 -65.96 42.93
C ASN A 519 -13.43 -66.21 41.59
N PRO A 520 -12.81 -66.91 40.62
CA PRO A 520 -13.39 -67.08 39.28
C PRO A 520 -14.77 -67.75 39.26
N ASN A 521 -14.99 -68.79 40.08
CA ASN A 521 -16.28 -69.48 40.12
C ASN A 521 -17.40 -68.58 40.67
N GLN A 522 -17.08 -67.79 41.70
CA GLN A 522 -18.01 -66.79 42.23
C GLN A 522 -18.25 -65.66 41.24
N ALA A 523 -17.23 -65.23 40.49
CA ALA A 523 -17.34 -64.20 39.46
C ALA A 523 -18.33 -64.63 38.36
N SER A 524 -18.16 -65.83 37.79
CA SER A 524 -19.12 -66.39 36.82
C SER A 524 -20.51 -66.58 37.41
N THR A 525 -20.62 -67.03 38.65
CA THR A 525 -21.93 -67.16 39.33
C THR A 525 -22.63 -65.80 39.48
N LEU A 526 -21.88 -64.77 39.89
CA LEU A 526 -22.39 -63.41 40.06
C LEU A 526 -22.79 -62.78 38.72
N PHE A 527 -22.00 -63.01 37.66
CA PHE A 527 -22.33 -62.55 36.31
C PHE A 527 -23.62 -63.18 35.79
N ASN A 528 -23.78 -64.50 35.97
CA ASN A 528 -25.00 -65.19 35.59
C ASN A 528 -26.22 -64.72 36.42
N LYS A 529 -26.03 -64.43 37.71
CA LYS A 529 -27.06 -63.80 38.56
C LYS A 529 -27.44 -62.41 38.02
N PHE A 530 -26.48 -61.61 37.58
CA PHE A 530 -26.73 -60.30 36.96
C PHE A 530 -27.52 -60.43 35.65
N ALA A 531 -27.13 -61.35 34.77
CA ALA A 531 -27.86 -61.63 33.53
C ALA A 531 -29.28 -62.15 33.79
N GLN A 532 -29.47 -63.00 34.81
CA GLN A 532 -30.78 -63.49 35.21
C GLN A 532 -31.66 -62.37 35.79
N LEU A 533 -31.08 -61.46 36.58
CA LEU A 533 -31.79 -60.29 37.08
C LEU A 533 -32.33 -59.44 35.91
N LEU A 534 -31.49 -59.18 34.90
CA LEU A 534 -31.91 -58.48 33.69
C LEU A 534 -33.08 -59.19 33.00
N ARG A 535 -32.98 -60.50 32.77
CA ARG A 535 -34.05 -61.30 32.16
C ARG A 535 -35.34 -61.25 32.97
N SER A 536 -35.24 -61.26 34.31
CA SER A 536 -36.42 -61.15 35.20
C SER A 536 -37.05 -59.76 35.17
N ARG A 537 -36.26 -58.69 35.03
CA ARG A 537 -36.77 -57.32 34.87
C ARG A 537 -37.46 -57.15 33.52
N ASP A 538 -36.87 -57.70 32.47
CA ASP A 538 -37.44 -57.70 31.12
C ASP A 538 -38.77 -58.48 31.05
N ALA A 539 -38.83 -59.64 31.72
CA ALA A 539 -40.03 -60.43 31.88
C ALA A 539 -41.05 -59.86 32.91
N LYS A 540 -40.72 -58.76 33.60
CA LYS A 540 -41.53 -58.14 34.67
C LYS A 540 -41.85 -59.09 35.84
N THR A 541 -40.95 -60.04 36.12
CA THR A 541 -41.08 -61.03 37.20
C THR A 541 -40.12 -60.79 38.37
N SER A 542 -39.29 -59.75 38.30
CA SER A 542 -38.32 -59.38 39.34
C SER A 542 -39.00 -58.89 40.63
N SER A 543 -38.49 -59.31 41.80
CA SER A 543 -38.89 -58.77 43.11
C SER A 543 -38.46 -57.32 43.31
N ASP A 544 -37.39 -56.90 42.63
CA ASP A 544 -36.72 -55.61 42.81
C ASP A 544 -36.54 -54.89 41.46
N PRO A 545 -37.64 -54.50 40.79
CA PRO A 545 -37.59 -53.97 39.42
C PRO A 545 -36.94 -52.57 39.34
N ASN A 546 -36.91 -51.83 40.45
CA ASN A 546 -36.54 -50.41 40.45
C ASN A 546 -35.20 -50.09 41.13
N ILE A 547 -34.54 -51.05 41.79
CA ILE A 547 -33.25 -50.80 42.45
C ILE A 547 -32.16 -50.70 41.36
N PRO A 548 -31.48 -49.54 41.20
CA PRO A 548 -30.41 -49.43 40.24
C PRO A 548 -29.23 -50.32 40.63
N VAL A 549 -28.65 -51.03 39.65
CA VAL A 549 -27.50 -51.93 39.89
C VAL A 549 -26.33 -51.52 39.02
N LEU A 550 -25.15 -51.36 39.62
CA LEU A 550 -23.87 -51.19 38.93
C LEU A 550 -23.00 -52.42 39.20
N ALA A 551 -22.84 -53.27 38.20
CA ALA A 551 -21.97 -54.44 38.30
C ALA A 551 -20.61 -54.16 37.66
N ILE A 552 -19.54 -54.49 38.37
CA ILE A 552 -18.14 -54.29 37.96
C ILE A 552 -17.46 -55.65 37.99
N PHE A 553 -16.97 -56.10 36.85
CA PHE A 553 -16.25 -57.37 36.71
C PHE A 553 -14.80 -57.13 36.32
N ASP A 554 -13.89 -57.37 37.26
CA ASP A 554 -12.45 -57.33 37.00
C ASP A 554 -11.96 -58.62 36.32
N GLU A 555 -10.91 -58.49 35.50
CA GLU A 555 -10.28 -59.59 34.77
C GLU A 555 -11.25 -60.45 33.93
N PHE A 556 -12.28 -59.82 33.37
CA PHE A 556 -13.37 -60.49 32.68
C PHE A 556 -12.88 -61.41 31.54
N ASP A 557 -11.89 -60.97 30.79
CA ASP A 557 -11.36 -61.71 29.63
C ASP A 557 -10.71 -63.04 30.00
N LYS A 558 -10.07 -63.11 31.18
CA LYS A 558 -9.30 -64.28 31.61
C LYS A 558 -10.08 -65.20 32.52
N LYS A 559 -11.03 -64.66 33.28
CA LYS A 559 -11.69 -65.38 34.38
C LYS A 559 -13.10 -65.84 34.05
N HIS A 560 -13.67 -65.38 32.94
CA HIS A 560 -14.94 -65.84 32.42
C HIS A 560 -14.75 -66.71 31.18
N ASP A 561 -15.63 -67.69 31.02
CA ASP A 561 -15.62 -68.60 29.88
C ASP A 561 -16.24 -67.99 28.61
N LEU A 562 -16.37 -68.79 27.55
CA LEU A 562 -16.93 -68.33 26.28
C LEU A 562 -18.44 -68.09 26.32
N ASP A 563 -19.16 -68.78 27.21
CA ASP A 563 -20.61 -68.66 27.34
C ASP A 563 -20.98 -67.37 28.11
N ASP A 564 -20.21 -67.04 29.16
CA ASP A 564 -20.27 -65.76 29.84
C ASP A 564 -19.97 -64.60 28.87
N LYS A 565 -18.95 -64.74 28.02
CA LYS A 565 -18.59 -63.72 27.02
C LYS A 565 -19.66 -63.52 25.96
N LYS A 566 -20.28 -64.60 25.49
CA LYS A 566 -21.43 -64.53 24.58
C LYS A 566 -22.63 -63.84 25.25
N THR A 567 -22.92 -64.22 26.48
CA THR A 567 -24.01 -63.61 27.27
C THR A 567 -23.76 -62.11 27.47
N ALA A 568 -22.51 -61.69 27.69
CA ALA A 568 -22.15 -60.28 27.82
C ALA A 568 -22.52 -59.47 26.57
N SER A 569 -22.16 -59.95 25.36
CA SER A 569 -22.47 -59.21 24.13
C SER A 569 -23.97 -59.11 23.85
N GLU A 570 -24.75 -60.12 24.24
CA GLU A 570 -26.21 -60.11 24.13
C GLU A 570 -26.90 -59.08 25.05
N ILE A 571 -26.28 -58.71 26.18
CA ILE A 571 -26.90 -57.84 27.19
C ILE A 571 -26.41 -56.38 27.17
N TRP A 572 -25.34 -56.04 26.44
CA TRP A 572 -24.70 -54.71 26.52
C TRP A 572 -25.63 -53.53 26.27
N THR A 573 -26.64 -53.68 25.41
CA THR A 573 -27.58 -52.61 25.06
C THR A 573 -28.86 -52.67 25.89
N THR A 574 -29.35 -53.87 26.19
CA THR A 574 -30.65 -54.12 26.83
C THR A 574 -30.67 -53.69 28.30
N ILE A 575 -29.53 -53.76 29.00
CA ILE A 575 -29.40 -53.29 30.40
C ILE A 575 -29.78 -51.82 30.59
N ARG A 576 -29.74 -50.99 29.53
CA ARG A 576 -30.12 -49.57 29.57
C ARG A 576 -31.53 -49.36 30.14
N HIS A 577 -32.47 -50.22 29.77
CA HIS A 577 -33.89 -50.05 30.04
C HIS A 577 -34.31 -50.47 31.46
N HIS A 578 -33.41 -51.11 32.21
CA HIS A 578 -33.73 -51.81 33.45
C HIS A 578 -32.98 -51.25 34.67
N SER A 579 -32.54 -49.99 34.60
CA SER A 579 -31.73 -49.32 35.64
C SER A 579 -30.45 -50.10 36.01
N MET A 580 -29.88 -50.83 35.05
CA MET A 580 -28.66 -51.62 35.24
C MET A 580 -27.52 -51.00 34.45
N ARG A 581 -26.30 -51.10 35.00
CA ARG A 581 -25.05 -50.64 34.41
C ARG A 581 -23.97 -51.69 34.61
N LEU A 582 -23.07 -51.78 33.65
CA LEU A 582 -22.06 -52.84 33.60
C LEU A 582 -20.69 -52.25 33.30
N VAL A 583 -19.69 -52.59 34.11
CA VAL A 583 -18.29 -52.28 33.85
C VAL A 583 -17.55 -53.60 33.66
N LEU A 584 -16.97 -53.80 32.48
CA LEU A 584 -16.15 -54.96 32.14
C LEU A 584 -14.70 -54.53 32.04
N ILE A 585 -13.83 -55.04 32.89
CA ILE A 585 -12.40 -54.73 32.88
C ILE A 585 -11.66 -55.91 32.25
N GLY A 586 -10.78 -55.64 31.30
CA GLY A 586 -10.02 -56.70 30.63
C GLY A 586 -8.75 -56.20 29.95
N GLN A 587 -8.10 -57.13 29.25
CA GLN A 587 -6.82 -56.88 28.59
C GLN A 587 -7.00 -56.38 27.15
N SER A 588 -6.11 -55.47 26.73
CA SER A 588 -6.21 -54.72 25.47
C SER A 588 -5.77 -55.46 24.18
N GLY A 589 -5.69 -56.80 24.20
CA GLY A 589 -4.92 -57.56 23.21
C GLY A 589 -5.66 -58.09 21.98
N GLU A 590 -6.68 -57.38 21.46
CA GLU A 590 -7.69 -57.81 20.46
C GLU A 590 -8.94 -58.46 21.06
N VAL A 591 -10.10 -57.87 20.78
CA VAL A 591 -11.41 -58.37 21.26
C VAL A 591 -11.82 -59.69 20.62
N GLY A 592 -11.23 -60.03 19.46
CA GLY A 592 -11.47 -61.29 18.74
C GLY A 592 -11.14 -62.55 19.55
N LYS A 593 -10.20 -62.47 20.51
CA LYS A 593 -9.90 -63.60 21.42
C LYS A 593 -11.06 -63.95 22.34
N ASN A 594 -11.98 -63.00 22.55
CA ASN A 594 -13.21 -63.20 23.31
C ASN A 594 -14.40 -63.58 22.41
N ARG A 595 -14.17 -63.84 21.11
CA ARG A 595 -15.21 -64.02 20.09
C ARG A 595 -16.13 -62.81 19.91
N TRP A 596 -15.63 -61.63 20.26
CA TRP A 596 -16.30 -60.37 19.95
C TRP A 596 -15.65 -59.74 18.72
N THR A 597 -16.42 -58.92 18.03
CA THR A 597 -15.96 -58.07 16.93
C THR A 597 -15.83 -56.62 17.39
N TRP A 598 -15.01 -55.85 16.70
CA TRP A 598 -14.87 -54.42 16.97
C TRP A 598 -16.15 -53.64 16.63
N ASP A 599 -16.95 -54.11 15.67
CA ASP A 599 -18.27 -53.53 15.42
C ASP A 599 -19.23 -53.74 16.60
N GLU A 600 -19.27 -54.94 17.21
CA GLU A 600 -20.08 -55.18 18.41
C GLU A 600 -19.64 -54.30 19.60
N MET A 601 -18.35 -53.93 19.66
CA MET A 601 -17.85 -52.97 20.67
C MET A 601 -18.47 -51.57 20.53
N ASN A 602 -19.04 -51.22 19.37
CA ASN A 602 -19.86 -50.01 19.23
C ASN A 602 -21.14 -50.05 20.08
N ASN A 603 -21.45 -51.14 20.78
CA ASN A 603 -22.51 -51.16 21.80
C ASN A 603 -22.03 -50.73 23.20
N CYS A 604 -20.71 -50.62 23.40
CA CYS A 604 -20.10 -50.21 24.67
C CYS A 604 -19.50 -48.81 24.60
N CYS A 605 -19.40 -48.16 25.76
CA CYS A 605 -18.46 -47.06 25.97
C CYS A 605 -17.08 -47.68 26.21
N LEU A 606 -16.07 -47.29 25.44
CA LEU A 606 -14.75 -47.93 25.47
C LEU A 606 -13.75 -46.99 26.15
N LEU A 607 -13.08 -47.47 27.18
CA LEU A 607 -12.00 -46.76 27.86
C LEU A 607 -10.69 -47.52 27.64
N PHE A 608 -9.79 -46.95 26.85
CA PHE A 608 -8.48 -47.50 26.57
C PHE A 608 -7.45 -46.76 27.42
N ILE A 609 -6.66 -47.47 28.23
CA ILE A 609 -5.67 -46.86 29.12
C ILE A 609 -4.26 -47.23 28.67
N SER A 610 -3.37 -46.24 28.63
CA SER A 610 -1.96 -46.38 28.26
C SER A 610 -1.82 -47.00 26.86
N ASN A 611 -1.01 -48.03 26.69
CA ASN A 611 -0.71 -48.66 25.40
C ASN A 611 -1.94 -49.23 24.68
N ALA A 612 -3.08 -49.36 25.36
CA ALA A 612 -4.35 -49.74 24.73
C ALA A 612 -4.87 -48.70 23.72
N ILE A 613 -4.43 -47.44 23.84
CA ILE A 613 -4.80 -46.36 22.92
C ILE A 613 -4.27 -46.66 21.52
N ASP A 614 -3.12 -47.32 21.39
CA ASP A 614 -2.57 -47.73 20.09
C ASP A 614 -3.48 -48.77 19.41
N THR A 615 -4.10 -49.66 20.19
CA THR A 615 -5.11 -50.60 19.67
C THR A 615 -6.35 -49.84 19.21
N PHE A 616 -6.82 -48.86 19.98
CA PHE A 616 -7.93 -48.00 19.57
C PHE A 616 -7.65 -47.33 18.22
N ILE A 617 -6.49 -46.68 18.06
CA ILE A 617 -6.14 -45.95 16.82
C ILE A 617 -6.16 -46.87 15.59
N LYS A 618 -5.76 -48.15 15.73
CA LYS A 618 -5.79 -49.14 14.64
C LYS A 618 -7.20 -49.47 14.15
N HIS A 619 -8.18 -49.49 15.05
CA HIS A 619 -9.56 -49.90 14.79
C HIS A 619 -10.54 -48.73 14.66
N ALA A 620 -10.11 -47.51 15.01
CA ALA A 620 -10.95 -46.33 15.08
C ALA A 620 -11.68 -46.02 13.76
N ASP A 621 -10.98 -46.03 12.62
CA ASP A 621 -11.55 -45.74 11.30
C ASP A 621 -12.39 -46.92 10.77
N LYS A 622 -11.74 -48.08 10.58
CA LYS A 622 -12.33 -49.23 9.87
C LYS A 622 -13.45 -49.92 10.62
N ASP A 623 -13.33 -50.05 11.94
CA ASP A 623 -14.23 -50.91 12.72
C ASP A 623 -15.14 -50.11 13.65
N LEU A 624 -14.67 -48.99 14.18
CA LEU A 624 -15.44 -48.12 15.07
C LEU A 624 -16.15 -46.97 14.34
N GLY A 625 -15.82 -46.73 13.07
CA GLY A 625 -16.50 -45.73 12.22
C GLY A 625 -16.17 -44.28 12.55
N MET A 626 -15.01 -44.01 13.16
CA MET A 626 -14.53 -42.66 13.43
C MET A 626 -14.06 -42.01 12.12
N ASN A 627 -14.50 -40.78 11.84
CA ASN A 627 -14.09 -40.10 10.61
C ASN A 627 -12.57 -39.83 10.58
N SER A 628 -11.99 -39.88 9.38
CA SER A 628 -10.53 -39.84 9.19
C SER A 628 -9.89 -38.53 9.68
N GLU A 629 -10.55 -37.39 9.52
CA GLU A 629 -10.05 -36.08 9.98
C GLU A 629 -9.95 -36.03 11.52
N THR A 630 -10.97 -36.53 12.21
CA THR A 630 -10.99 -36.59 13.68
C THR A 630 -9.96 -37.59 14.19
N LEU A 631 -9.80 -38.73 13.51
CA LEU A 631 -8.77 -39.71 13.85
C LEU A 631 -7.36 -39.14 13.65
N GLU A 632 -7.11 -38.42 12.57
CA GLU A 632 -5.81 -37.77 12.31
C GLU A 632 -5.49 -36.75 13.42
N LYS A 633 -6.46 -35.89 13.74
CA LYS A 633 -6.32 -34.89 14.83
C LYS A 633 -6.09 -35.57 16.18
N PHE A 634 -6.86 -36.60 16.50
CA PHE A 634 -6.72 -37.36 17.74
C PHE A 634 -5.32 -38.01 17.83
N THR A 635 -4.88 -38.67 16.76
CA THR A 635 -3.59 -39.35 16.68
C THR A 635 -2.44 -38.37 16.83
N LYS A 636 -2.53 -37.18 16.20
CA LYS A 636 -1.54 -36.10 16.36
C LYS A 636 -1.44 -35.63 17.80
N ASN A 637 -2.58 -35.38 18.45
CA ASN A 637 -2.64 -34.92 19.83
C ASN A 637 -2.12 -35.99 20.81
N TYR A 638 -2.54 -37.25 20.62
CA TYR A 638 -2.07 -38.39 21.40
C TYR A 638 -0.55 -38.56 21.29
N ASN A 639 0.00 -38.59 20.07
CA ASN A 639 1.44 -38.77 19.87
C ASN A 639 2.27 -37.64 20.49
N LYS A 640 1.76 -36.41 20.46
CA LYS A 640 2.41 -35.26 21.10
C LYS A 640 2.38 -35.40 22.63
N ALA A 641 1.22 -35.69 23.19
CA ALA A 641 1.04 -35.91 24.63
C ALA A 641 1.89 -37.08 25.15
N PHE A 642 1.87 -38.21 24.45
CA PHE A 642 2.64 -39.41 24.79
C PHE A 642 4.14 -39.14 24.86
N LYS A 643 4.71 -38.43 23.86
CA LYS A 643 6.13 -38.06 23.86
C LYS A 643 6.51 -37.16 25.04
N TRP A 644 5.64 -36.22 25.39
CA TRP A 644 5.89 -35.34 26.53
C TRP A 644 5.77 -36.11 27.85
N ILE A 645 4.72 -36.93 28.03
CA ILE A 645 4.51 -37.76 29.23
C ILE A 645 5.66 -38.74 29.44
N ALA A 646 6.14 -39.39 28.38
CA ALA A 646 7.28 -40.30 28.45
C ALA A 646 8.55 -39.59 28.97
N LYS A 647 8.74 -38.31 28.65
CA LYS A 647 9.83 -37.48 29.17
C LYS A 647 9.57 -37.03 30.61
N ALA A 648 8.35 -36.57 30.91
CA ALA A 648 7.97 -36.09 32.23
C ALA A 648 8.02 -37.20 33.30
N ASN A 649 7.64 -38.42 32.94
CA ASN A 649 7.59 -39.57 33.84
C ASN A 649 8.97 -40.13 34.22
N VAL A 650 10.08 -39.68 33.61
CA VAL A 650 11.44 -40.17 33.92
C VAL A 650 11.80 -39.92 35.39
N ASP A 651 11.38 -38.76 35.92
CA ASP A 651 11.71 -38.33 37.28
C ASP A 651 10.55 -38.53 38.28
N ILE A 652 9.46 -39.18 37.86
CA ILE A 652 8.26 -39.39 38.67
C ILE A 652 8.17 -40.86 39.07
N SER A 653 7.90 -41.11 40.36
CA SER A 653 7.73 -42.48 40.86
C SER A 653 6.55 -43.20 40.17
N PRO A 654 6.64 -44.52 39.92
CA PRO A 654 5.66 -45.26 39.10
C PRO A 654 4.19 -45.07 39.49
N GLU A 655 3.92 -44.89 40.78
CA GLU A 655 2.60 -44.65 41.34
C GLU A 655 2.02 -43.25 41.02
N ASN A 656 2.88 -42.26 40.76
CA ASN A 656 2.51 -40.87 40.48
C ASN A 656 2.67 -40.48 39.00
N GLN A 657 3.12 -41.40 38.16
CA GLN A 657 3.33 -41.15 36.74
C GLN A 657 2.04 -40.72 36.04
N TYR A 658 2.16 -39.74 35.14
CA TYR A 658 1.08 -39.38 34.24
C TYR A 658 0.71 -40.58 33.37
N ARG A 659 -0.59 -40.83 33.25
CA ARG A 659 -1.14 -41.83 32.34
C ARG A 659 -2.02 -41.10 31.33
N LEU A 660 -2.34 -41.79 30.24
CA LEU A 660 -3.32 -41.32 29.28
C LEU A 660 -4.40 -42.38 29.16
N ALA A 661 -5.63 -41.92 28.99
CA ALA A 661 -6.71 -42.75 28.53
C ALA A 661 -7.41 -42.13 27.32
N ALA A 662 -7.95 -42.98 26.46
CA ALA A 662 -8.87 -42.61 25.40
C ALA A 662 -10.26 -43.12 25.76
N LEU A 663 -11.23 -42.21 25.85
CA LEU A 663 -12.64 -42.54 26.02
C LEU A 663 -13.33 -42.43 24.67
N TYR A 664 -13.84 -43.55 24.15
CA TYR A 664 -14.59 -43.61 22.91
C TYR A 664 -16.06 -43.95 23.17
N CYS A 665 -16.98 -43.13 22.65
CA CYS A 665 -18.41 -43.37 22.72
C CYS A 665 -19.14 -42.64 21.60
N ASN A 666 -20.07 -43.31 20.91
CA ASN A 666 -20.93 -42.73 19.87
C ASN A 666 -20.17 -41.94 18.79
N GLY A 667 -19.05 -42.47 18.27
CA GLY A 667 -18.25 -41.79 17.24
C GLY A 667 -17.35 -40.66 17.76
N GLN A 668 -17.36 -40.37 19.07
CA GLN A 668 -16.52 -39.35 19.70
C GLN A 668 -15.40 -40.00 20.51
N ALA A 669 -14.19 -39.43 20.42
CA ALA A 669 -13.03 -39.83 21.21
C ALA A 669 -12.50 -38.64 22.02
N LEU A 670 -12.17 -38.86 23.29
CA LEU A 670 -11.58 -37.88 24.20
C LEU A 670 -10.27 -38.42 24.77
N LEU A 671 -9.27 -37.55 24.91
CA LEU A 671 -8.06 -37.84 25.67
C LEU A 671 -8.25 -37.40 27.13
N LEU A 672 -7.94 -38.30 28.05
CA LEU A 672 -8.00 -38.11 29.50
C LEU A 672 -6.61 -38.34 30.09
N GLU A 673 -6.31 -37.63 31.16
CA GLU A 673 -5.20 -37.92 32.09
C GLU A 673 -5.51 -39.13 32.99
#